data_AF-A0A484C9I1-F1
#
_entry.id   AF-A0A484C9I1-F1
#
_cell.length_a   1.000
_cell.length_b   1.000
_cell.length_c   1.000
_cell.angle_alpha   90.00
_cell.angle_beta   90.00
_cell.angle_gamma   90.00
#
_symmetry.space_group_name_H-M   'P 1'
#
loop_
_entity.id
_entity.type
_entity.pdbx_description
1 polymer ?
#
loop_
_entity_poly.entity_id
_entity_poly.type
_entity_poly.pdbx_seq_one_letter_code
_entity_poly.pdbx_strand_id
1 'polypeptide(L)'
;MEESPAEDSRLDFIADYVLRTLRLNQDKWQQCVSSGDNRQLLQDFLDRAEHRSLVVWLSAAGLLQPTAGFPPAGSGTRAVYLLKQRGAALRPHRMQEQLLCGDMSPAALDHFSALVQEVVAPLLSNSRNHSEWPQVVSQDVRRHVHSLQTNVFVVTGQVQGKTLLPLPAGCDRVEQAALEAEHRGEIVDKSIIHSLESAVIEWSHQISAVLKKDSSEALLEGKNPTPHTELLFWKNRYADLECIQSQLQSSKVNKMAMLLEAVESSYFPAFTNMQQDVLSALEEAKDICHYLKPLQRLFEDMETAEFPDVRAQIGPLMHTVCLVWATSRYYNTPARLVVLLQETSNLLIEQAQVYVAPEEVLRGEATESLLKVQTSLDILQLFRSTYEDRRANLSQYQRNGSCEVLLTAVDLLKLEKLEIGGVRGRALSQQVQLLHQEFMDTYRLFTEKPYDCLDLDNREYEEDVKEFKLKVDDTDRRLGAIFCQAFEDASGLEHAFKVLDMFGSLLERPLVATDAVARYPVLVSLFDKELDCCKRLYNKHIQTVEELGWTPVNKNMPAVAGGLRWAQELQQRIQTPFSKFRHLSYPCLESAEGARVIHKYEEMMTLLDRYSSSLYETWTESVGESSQYNLSLPIICRDPATQLISVNFNPQLASVLREVKYLEMGRSEAIPDTAVQVYTTRGQLWQYVANLELTVGRYNKVMHSVLDVEHPLVQGQLRDIDAQLQNAQESLNWNSQGVWQYIQEVRDSVCDLESRLQRTKDNVEAIQSCMSSWASPMFDRKEGKKDALLSLEDRAERVDRFYSLIRSSGEKIHFLLKSNLELFRAEPASNQWKAYIEYIDDMIIDGFFNSIECSLKFFLDNTDVDMVAGMTFVKQFRCTGIRFKIWWVVARLLLCPVLLLHVLSIYPSSVCFFFLSPCRWFLSDEVLN
;
A
#
# COMPACT_ATOMS: atom_id res chain seq x y z
N MET A 1 -82.98 -26.38 71.63
CA MET A 1 -83.23 -27.03 70.32
C MET A 1 -83.01 -25.96 69.29
N GLU A 2 -81.76 -25.76 68.88
CA GLU A 2 -81.42 -24.90 67.75
C GLU A 2 -81.54 -25.74 66.49
N GLU A 3 -82.30 -25.22 65.52
CA GLU A 3 -82.51 -25.83 64.20
C GLU A 3 -81.17 -25.92 63.46
N SER A 4 -80.81 -27.14 63.03
CA SER A 4 -79.75 -27.36 62.06
C SER A 4 -80.07 -26.58 60.77
N PRO A 5 -79.18 -25.72 60.25
CA PRO A 5 -79.47 -24.98 59.03
C PRO A 5 -79.64 -25.96 57.87
N ALA A 6 -80.75 -25.86 57.15
CA ALA A 6 -81.02 -26.64 55.95
C ALA A 6 -79.82 -26.55 54.99
N GLU A 7 -79.26 -27.70 54.61
CA GLU A 7 -78.16 -27.78 53.64
C GLU A 7 -78.63 -27.19 52.29
N ASP A 8 -77.96 -26.14 51.83
CA ASP A 8 -78.26 -25.52 50.54
C ASP A 8 -77.80 -26.44 49.41
N SER A 9 -78.75 -27.03 48.69
CA SER A 9 -78.48 -27.99 47.60
C SER A 9 -77.62 -27.40 46.46
N ARG A 10 -77.47 -26.07 46.39
CA ARG A 10 -76.55 -25.40 45.44
C ARG A 10 -75.10 -25.60 45.82
N LEU A 11 -74.79 -25.67 47.12
CA LEU A 11 -73.43 -25.93 47.60
C LEU A 11 -73.00 -27.37 47.30
N ASP A 12 -73.94 -28.32 47.32
CA ASP A 12 -73.67 -29.72 46.94
C ASP A 12 -73.23 -29.86 45.48
N PHE A 13 -73.81 -29.06 44.58
CA PHE A 13 -73.40 -29.03 43.17
C PHE A 13 -71.95 -28.53 43.02
N ILE A 14 -71.59 -27.46 43.74
CA ILE A 14 -70.22 -26.93 43.72
C ILE A 14 -69.27 -27.95 44.37
N ALA A 15 -69.66 -28.56 45.48
CA ALA A 15 -68.90 -29.57 46.19
C ALA A 15 -68.58 -30.77 45.30
N ASP A 16 -69.59 -31.34 44.64
CA ASP A 16 -69.44 -32.51 43.76
C ASP A 16 -68.48 -32.20 42.60
N TYR A 17 -68.62 -31.02 41.98
CA TYR A 17 -67.74 -30.60 40.89
C TYR A 17 -66.29 -30.38 41.35
N VAL A 18 -66.08 -29.67 42.46
CA VAL A 18 -64.75 -29.41 43.02
C VAL A 18 -64.06 -30.70 43.47
N LEU A 19 -64.77 -31.57 44.18
CA LEU A 19 -64.23 -32.83 44.70
C LEU A 19 -63.85 -33.81 43.59
N ARG A 20 -64.70 -33.94 42.55
CA ARG A 20 -64.39 -34.79 41.38
C ARG A 20 -63.19 -34.26 40.59
N THR A 21 -63.12 -32.95 40.39
CA THR A 21 -62.08 -32.32 39.57
C THR A 21 -60.71 -32.33 40.26
N LEU A 22 -60.68 -32.05 41.58
CA LEU A 22 -59.46 -32.07 42.38
C LEU A 22 -59.11 -33.45 42.96
N ARG A 23 -59.96 -34.47 42.76
CA ARG A 23 -59.83 -35.84 43.29
C ARG A 23 -59.64 -35.86 44.82
N LEU A 24 -60.51 -35.16 45.54
CA LEU A 24 -60.46 -35.03 47.00
C LEU A 24 -61.63 -35.75 47.68
N ASN A 25 -61.44 -36.13 48.94
CA ASN A 25 -62.49 -36.71 49.77
C ASN A 25 -63.43 -35.63 50.32
N GLN A 26 -64.67 -36.03 50.62
CA GLN A 26 -65.73 -35.14 51.09
C GLN A 26 -65.39 -34.41 52.40
N ASP A 27 -64.56 -35.01 53.26
CA ASP A 27 -64.09 -34.41 54.53
C ASP A 27 -63.39 -33.06 54.32
N LYS A 28 -62.64 -32.91 53.22
CA LYS A 28 -61.94 -31.65 52.91
C LYS A 28 -62.88 -30.52 52.53
N TRP A 29 -64.02 -30.84 51.89
CA TRP A 29 -65.05 -29.86 51.59
C TRP A 29 -65.77 -29.42 52.86
N GLN A 30 -66.09 -30.37 53.75
CA GLN A 30 -66.70 -30.06 55.05
C GLN A 30 -65.80 -29.15 55.90
N GLN A 31 -64.48 -29.41 55.92
CA GLN A 31 -63.51 -28.54 56.58
C GLN A 31 -63.48 -27.12 55.96
N CYS A 32 -63.59 -27.00 54.64
CA CYS A 32 -63.65 -25.71 53.94
C CYS A 32 -64.89 -24.89 54.33
N VAL A 33 -66.07 -25.54 54.33
CA VAL A 33 -67.36 -24.91 54.62
C VAL A 33 -67.52 -24.62 56.12
N SER A 34 -66.80 -25.34 57.00
CA SER A 34 -66.79 -25.06 58.44
C SER A 34 -66.13 -23.74 58.82
N SER A 35 -65.27 -23.19 57.95
CA SER A 35 -64.70 -21.85 58.12
C SER A 35 -65.73 -20.78 57.77
N GLY A 36 -66.02 -19.87 58.71
CA GLY A 36 -67.03 -18.81 58.56
C GLY A 36 -66.79 -17.92 57.34
N ASP A 37 -65.54 -17.52 57.11
CA ASP A 37 -65.16 -16.63 56.00
C ASP A 37 -65.36 -17.30 54.63
N ASN A 38 -64.98 -18.58 54.52
CA ASN A 38 -65.13 -19.36 53.28
C ASN A 38 -66.61 -19.61 52.96
N ARG A 39 -67.41 -19.91 53.97
CA ARG A 39 -68.86 -20.12 53.81
C ARG A 39 -69.54 -18.84 53.34
N GLN A 40 -69.16 -17.69 53.89
CA GLN A 40 -69.70 -16.40 53.49
C GLN A 40 -69.34 -16.08 52.03
N LEU A 41 -68.10 -16.32 51.60
CA LEU A 41 -67.69 -16.15 50.19
C LEU A 41 -68.46 -17.04 49.22
N LEU A 42 -68.71 -18.31 49.58
CA LEU A 42 -69.50 -19.24 48.78
C LEU A 42 -70.97 -18.78 48.67
N GLN A 43 -71.56 -18.31 49.77
CA GLN A 43 -72.92 -17.77 49.77
C GLN A 43 -73.03 -16.45 49.00
N ASP A 44 -72.08 -15.54 49.17
CA ASP A 44 -72.02 -14.28 48.42
C ASP A 44 -71.90 -14.54 46.91
N PHE A 45 -71.14 -15.56 46.48
CA PHE A 45 -71.14 -16.01 45.09
C PHE A 45 -72.49 -16.58 44.66
N LEU A 46 -73.21 -17.34 45.48
CA LEU A 46 -74.51 -17.89 45.08
C LEU A 46 -75.58 -16.80 44.92
N ASP A 47 -75.65 -15.87 45.87
CA ASP A 47 -76.79 -14.98 46.06
C ASP A 47 -76.60 -13.57 45.46
N ARG A 48 -75.36 -13.05 45.38
CA ARG A 48 -75.12 -11.70 44.84
C ARG A 48 -74.86 -11.71 43.33
N ALA A 49 -75.45 -10.74 42.62
CA ALA A 49 -75.26 -10.56 41.18
C ALA A 49 -73.85 -10.03 40.81
N GLU A 50 -73.20 -9.35 41.76
CA GLU A 50 -71.91 -8.67 41.59
C GLU A 50 -70.73 -9.65 41.57
N HIS A 51 -70.83 -10.76 42.30
CA HIS A 51 -69.82 -11.81 42.32
C HIS A 51 -70.07 -12.82 41.19
N ARG A 52 -69.39 -12.60 40.06
CA ARG A 52 -69.52 -13.43 38.85
C ARG A 52 -68.53 -14.60 38.78
N SER A 53 -67.45 -14.54 39.54
CA SER A 53 -66.39 -15.54 39.56
C SER A 53 -66.22 -16.11 40.95
N LEU A 54 -66.04 -17.42 41.02
CA LEU A 54 -65.59 -18.14 42.19
C LEU A 54 -64.47 -19.08 41.76
N VAL A 55 -63.34 -19.01 42.46
CA VAL A 55 -62.21 -19.92 42.24
C VAL A 55 -61.92 -20.66 43.53
N VAL A 56 -61.87 -21.99 43.45
CA VAL A 56 -61.56 -22.86 44.58
C VAL A 56 -60.24 -23.56 44.30
N TRP A 57 -59.27 -23.40 45.19
CA TRP A 57 -57.91 -23.93 45.02
C TRP A 57 -57.42 -24.61 46.30
N LEU A 58 -56.33 -25.36 46.20
CA LEU A 58 -55.74 -26.11 47.31
C LEU A 58 -54.50 -25.38 47.86
N SER A 59 -54.50 -25.01 49.13
CA SER A 59 -53.32 -24.42 49.77
C SER A 59 -52.13 -25.39 49.88
N ALA A 60 -50.92 -24.86 50.10
CA ALA A 60 -49.73 -25.66 50.37
C ALA A 60 -49.89 -26.58 51.61
N ALA A 61 -50.76 -26.20 52.55
CA ALA A 61 -51.16 -27.01 53.70
C ALA A 61 -52.24 -28.09 53.38
N GLY A 62 -52.66 -28.21 52.11
CA GLY A 62 -53.63 -29.21 51.67
C GLY A 62 -55.10 -28.89 51.99
N LEU A 63 -55.41 -27.65 52.37
CA LEU A 63 -56.76 -27.14 52.68
C LEU A 63 -57.38 -26.42 51.47
N LEU A 64 -58.69 -26.57 51.26
CA LEU A 64 -59.43 -25.88 50.21
C LEU A 64 -59.72 -24.42 50.62
N GLN A 65 -59.47 -23.47 49.70
CA GLN A 65 -59.80 -22.06 49.89
C GLN A 65 -60.56 -21.50 48.69
N PRO A 66 -61.78 -20.93 48.90
CA PRO A 66 -62.51 -20.18 47.89
C PRO A 66 -62.05 -18.72 47.85
N THR A 67 -62.02 -18.14 46.65
CA THR A 67 -61.79 -16.70 46.44
C THR A 67 -62.64 -16.19 45.28
N ALA A 68 -62.99 -14.90 45.31
CA ALA A 68 -63.76 -14.25 44.24
C ALA A 68 -62.90 -13.86 43.02
N GLY A 69 -61.57 -13.86 43.17
CA GLY A 69 -60.61 -13.47 42.14
C GLY A 69 -59.61 -14.57 41.80
N PHE A 70 -58.44 -14.19 41.30
CA PHE A 70 -57.35 -15.14 41.11
C PHE A 70 -56.74 -15.57 42.46
N PRO A 71 -56.26 -16.82 42.58
CA PRO A 71 -55.53 -17.24 43.77
C PRO A 71 -54.25 -16.40 43.93
N PRO A 72 -53.76 -16.20 45.17
CA PRO A 72 -52.52 -15.47 45.42
C PRO A 72 -51.35 -16.13 44.69
N ALA A 73 -50.46 -15.29 44.13
CA ALA A 73 -49.31 -15.72 43.36
C ALA A 73 -48.43 -16.70 44.17
N GLY A 74 -48.11 -17.85 43.58
CA GLY A 74 -47.28 -18.89 44.22
C GLY A 74 -48.04 -20.07 44.83
N SER A 75 -49.37 -20.17 44.66
CA SER A 75 -50.15 -21.29 45.21
C SER A 75 -49.83 -22.65 44.57
N GLY A 76 -49.30 -22.70 43.34
CA GLY A 76 -48.74 -23.90 42.71
C GLY A 76 -49.70 -25.08 42.51
N THR A 77 -50.99 -24.92 42.79
CA THR A 77 -51.97 -26.02 42.82
C THR A 77 -53.04 -25.89 41.77
N ARG A 78 -53.69 -27.02 41.45
CA ARG A 78 -54.88 -27.09 40.60
C ARG A 78 -56.01 -26.29 41.24
N ALA A 79 -56.65 -25.45 40.45
CA ALA A 79 -57.81 -24.67 40.88
C ALA A 79 -59.01 -24.98 39.99
N VAL A 80 -60.20 -24.76 40.52
CA VAL A 80 -61.47 -24.91 39.82
C VAL A 80 -62.15 -23.56 39.79
N TYR A 81 -62.53 -23.08 38.61
CA TYR A 81 -63.27 -21.84 38.46
C TYR A 81 -64.73 -22.10 38.08
N LEU A 82 -65.61 -21.29 38.65
CA LEU A 82 -67.03 -21.24 38.33
C LEU A 82 -67.39 -19.80 37.97
N LEU A 83 -67.90 -19.60 36.76
CA LEU A 83 -68.29 -18.30 36.22
C LEU A 83 -69.78 -18.26 35.95
N LYS A 84 -70.46 -17.20 36.39
CA LYS A 84 -71.86 -16.96 36.04
C LYS A 84 -71.95 -16.42 34.62
N GLN A 85 -72.68 -17.10 33.74
CA GLN A 85 -72.92 -16.62 32.36
C GLN A 85 -73.74 -15.33 32.33
N ARG A 86 -74.52 -15.06 33.36
CA ARG A 86 -75.34 -13.84 33.53
C ARG A 86 -75.20 -13.34 34.97
N GLY A 87 -75.15 -12.02 35.17
CA GLY A 87 -75.04 -11.39 36.49
C GLY A 87 -76.35 -11.45 37.30
N ALA A 88 -76.74 -12.65 37.74
CA ALA A 88 -77.93 -12.90 38.54
C ALA A 88 -77.65 -13.92 39.65
N ALA A 89 -78.51 -13.97 40.66
CA ALA A 89 -78.48 -15.00 41.70
C ALA A 89 -78.74 -16.40 41.11
N LEU A 90 -77.99 -17.39 41.59
CA LEU A 90 -78.04 -18.75 41.07
C LEU A 90 -79.23 -19.52 41.64
N ARG A 91 -80.01 -20.14 40.76
CA ARG A 91 -81.20 -20.93 41.16
C ARG A 91 -80.85 -22.42 41.26
N PRO A 92 -81.33 -23.14 42.28
CA PRO A 92 -80.95 -24.55 42.50
C PRO A 92 -81.21 -25.48 41.32
N HIS A 93 -82.24 -25.20 40.51
CA HIS A 93 -82.71 -26.09 39.45
C HIS A 93 -82.04 -25.84 38.08
N ARG A 94 -81.22 -24.79 37.93
CA ARG A 94 -80.55 -24.42 36.66
C ARG A 94 -79.06 -24.10 36.82
N MET A 95 -78.43 -24.61 37.87
CA MET A 95 -77.01 -24.38 38.16
C MET A 95 -76.11 -24.74 36.97
N GLN A 96 -76.36 -25.89 36.32
CA GLN A 96 -75.55 -26.39 35.20
C GLN A 96 -75.64 -25.53 33.92
N GLU A 97 -76.77 -24.85 33.67
CA GLU A 97 -76.95 -23.96 32.52
C GLU A 97 -76.45 -22.54 32.78
N GLN A 98 -76.41 -22.12 34.05
CA GLN A 98 -76.06 -20.77 34.47
C GLN A 98 -74.57 -20.60 34.78
N LEU A 99 -73.87 -21.71 35.02
CA LEU A 99 -72.45 -21.73 35.36
C LEU A 99 -71.61 -22.27 34.21
N LEU A 100 -70.53 -21.55 33.91
CA LEU A 100 -69.40 -22.07 33.16
C LEU A 100 -68.38 -22.56 34.17
N CYS A 101 -68.17 -23.87 34.22
CA CYS A 101 -67.23 -24.51 35.13
C CYS A 101 -66.00 -24.98 34.35
N GLY A 102 -64.81 -24.78 34.90
CA GLY A 102 -63.59 -25.34 34.33
C GLY A 102 -62.47 -25.47 35.36
N ASP A 103 -61.39 -26.11 34.95
CA ASP A 103 -60.19 -26.30 35.74
C ASP A 103 -59.04 -25.39 35.26
N MET A 104 -58.17 -25.01 36.19
CA MET A 104 -56.95 -24.26 35.93
C MET A 104 -55.74 -25.11 36.29
N SER A 105 -54.84 -25.24 35.32
CA SER A 105 -53.52 -25.82 35.51
C SER A 105 -52.66 -24.92 36.40
N PRO A 106 -51.77 -25.49 37.24
CA PRO A 106 -50.74 -24.72 37.94
C PRO A 106 -49.80 -23.98 36.98
N ALA A 107 -49.66 -24.45 35.74
CA ALA A 107 -48.94 -23.77 34.65
C ALA A 107 -49.94 -23.10 33.70
N ALA A 108 -50.47 -21.94 34.11
CA ALA A 108 -51.55 -21.25 33.39
C ALA A 108 -51.15 -20.82 31.97
N LEU A 109 -49.89 -20.39 31.78
CA LEU A 109 -49.39 -19.92 30.48
C LEU A 109 -49.20 -21.09 29.50
N ASP A 110 -48.67 -22.23 29.94
CA ASP A 110 -48.52 -23.42 29.10
C ASP A 110 -49.89 -23.97 28.68
N HIS A 111 -50.88 -23.95 29.59
CA HIS A 111 -52.25 -24.32 29.27
C HIS A 111 -52.86 -23.34 28.24
N PHE A 112 -52.65 -22.04 28.40
CA PHE A 112 -53.11 -21.06 27.43
C PHE A 112 -52.44 -21.24 26.05
N SER A 113 -51.13 -21.51 26.04
CA SER A 113 -50.37 -21.81 24.82
C SER A 113 -50.92 -23.03 24.11
N ALA A 114 -51.15 -24.13 24.82
CA ALA A 114 -51.77 -25.34 24.28
C ALA A 114 -53.20 -25.07 23.76
N LEU A 115 -54.02 -24.29 24.48
CA LEU A 115 -55.36 -23.92 24.04
C LEU A 115 -55.33 -23.13 22.71
N VAL A 116 -54.41 -22.16 22.61
CA VAL A 116 -54.26 -21.35 21.40
C VAL A 116 -53.78 -22.20 20.22
N GLN A 117 -52.80 -23.08 20.44
CA GLN A 117 -52.19 -23.90 19.40
C GLN A 117 -53.09 -25.07 18.94
N GLU A 118 -53.71 -25.78 19.87
CA GLU A 118 -54.43 -27.04 19.60
C GLU A 118 -55.93 -26.84 19.35
N VAL A 119 -56.52 -25.74 19.85
CA VAL A 119 -57.98 -25.53 19.77
C VAL A 119 -58.33 -24.26 18.98
N VAL A 120 -57.85 -23.09 19.41
CA VAL A 120 -58.25 -21.81 18.81
C VAL A 120 -57.73 -21.67 17.38
N ALA A 121 -56.46 -21.97 17.15
CA ALA A 121 -55.85 -21.81 15.83
C ALA A 121 -56.40 -22.77 14.78
N PRO A 122 -56.60 -24.09 15.05
CA PRO A 122 -57.23 -25.00 14.09
C PRO A 122 -58.68 -24.62 13.80
N LEU A 123 -59.42 -24.14 14.79
CA LEU A 123 -60.83 -23.76 14.65
C LEU A 123 -61.00 -22.51 13.77
N LEU A 124 -60.18 -21.47 14.01
CA LEU A 124 -60.25 -20.18 13.31
C LEU A 124 -59.38 -20.09 12.04
N SER A 125 -58.53 -21.07 11.76
CA SER A 125 -57.74 -21.10 10.52
C SER A 125 -58.35 -21.98 9.44
N ASN A 126 -59.26 -22.88 9.82
CA ASN A 126 -59.87 -23.86 8.92
C ASN A 126 -60.72 -23.17 7.83
N SER A 127 -60.32 -23.37 6.57
CA SER A 127 -61.01 -22.82 5.40
C SER A 127 -62.46 -23.24 5.27
N ARG A 128 -62.83 -24.42 5.78
CA ARG A 128 -64.20 -24.93 5.74
C ARG A 128 -65.15 -24.13 6.65
N ASN A 129 -64.62 -23.53 7.71
CA ASN A 129 -65.41 -22.72 8.66
C ASN A 129 -65.63 -21.29 8.14
N HIS A 130 -64.95 -20.89 7.07
CA HIS A 130 -64.99 -19.54 6.50
C HIS A 130 -65.85 -19.46 5.23
N SER A 131 -66.63 -20.50 4.92
CA SER A 131 -67.43 -20.58 3.69
C SER A 131 -68.41 -19.42 3.52
N GLU A 132 -68.93 -18.89 4.63
CA GLU A 132 -69.87 -17.75 4.66
C GLU A 132 -69.18 -16.39 4.83
N TRP A 133 -67.85 -16.36 4.98
CA TRP A 133 -67.09 -15.15 5.27
C TRP A 133 -66.51 -14.54 3.98
N PRO A 134 -66.52 -13.20 3.84
CA PRO A 134 -65.78 -12.54 2.79
C PRO A 134 -64.29 -12.91 2.83
N GLN A 135 -63.66 -13.07 1.67
CA GLN A 135 -62.26 -13.51 1.56
C GLN A 135 -61.30 -12.62 2.36
N VAL A 136 -61.56 -11.30 2.40
CA VAL A 136 -60.75 -10.34 3.15
C VAL A 136 -60.82 -10.61 4.67
N VAL A 137 -62.01 -10.90 5.21
CA VAL A 137 -62.20 -11.22 6.64
C VAL A 137 -61.56 -12.57 6.97
N SER A 138 -61.73 -13.56 6.09
CA SER A 138 -61.10 -14.88 6.23
C SER A 138 -59.56 -14.80 6.25
N GLN A 139 -58.97 -13.94 5.41
CA GLN A 139 -57.52 -13.68 5.41
C GLN A 139 -57.08 -12.89 6.63
N ASP A 140 -57.86 -11.88 7.05
CA ASP A 140 -57.55 -11.04 8.21
C ASP A 140 -57.60 -11.83 9.53
N VAL A 141 -58.62 -12.68 9.72
CA VAL A 141 -58.71 -13.57 10.89
C VAL A 141 -57.54 -14.54 10.93
N ARG A 142 -57.13 -15.13 9.80
CA ARG A 142 -55.93 -15.98 9.74
C ARG A 142 -54.66 -15.25 10.13
N ARG A 143 -54.50 -13.99 9.71
CA ARG A 143 -53.34 -13.16 10.11
C ARG A 143 -53.34 -12.88 11.61
N HIS A 144 -54.49 -12.54 12.20
CA HIS A 144 -54.61 -12.30 13.63
C HIS A 144 -54.40 -13.57 14.46
N VAL A 145 -54.89 -14.72 13.99
CA VAL A 145 -54.65 -16.03 14.63
C VAL A 145 -53.16 -16.39 14.59
N HIS A 146 -52.50 -16.20 13.44
CA HIS A 146 -51.06 -16.40 13.34
C HIS A 146 -50.28 -15.44 14.26
N SER A 147 -50.64 -14.15 14.29
CA SER A 147 -50.05 -13.17 15.20
C SER A 147 -50.23 -13.56 16.68
N LEU A 148 -51.42 -14.06 17.04
CA LEU A 148 -51.67 -14.56 18.39
C LEU A 148 -50.80 -15.80 18.71
N GLN A 149 -50.67 -16.75 17.79
CA GLN A 149 -49.79 -17.91 17.97
C GLN A 149 -48.33 -17.49 18.15
N THR A 150 -47.83 -16.58 17.32
CA THR A 150 -46.48 -16.01 17.42
C THR A 150 -46.26 -15.31 18.75
N ASN A 151 -47.18 -14.44 19.16
CA ASN A 151 -47.06 -13.70 20.42
C ASN A 151 -47.09 -14.64 21.64
N VAL A 152 -47.99 -15.61 21.65
CA VAL A 152 -48.09 -16.59 22.74
C VAL A 152 -46.84 -17.49 22.78
N PHE A 153 -46.30 -17.87 21.63
CA PHE A 153 -45.05 -18.61 21.53
C PHE A 153 -43.86 -17.82 22.12
N VAL A 154 -43.69 -16.56 21.71
CA VAL A 154 -42.62 -15.68 22.22
C VAL A 154 -42.78 -15.42 23.71
N VAL A 155 -43.99 -15.10 24.20
CA VAL A 155 -44.25 -14.82 25.63
C VAL A 155 -44.02 -16.06 26.49
N THR A 156 -44.42 -17.24 26.01
CA THR A 156 -44.15 -18.51 26.71
C THR A 156 -42.64 -18.74 26.83
N GLY A 157 -41.88 -18.47 25.77
CA GLY A 157 -40.41 -18.48 25.81
C GLY A 157 -39.84 -17.51 26.83
N GLN A 158 -40.24 -16.23 26.78
CA GLN A 158 -39.73 -15.18 27.66
C GLN A 158 -39.95 -15.50 29.14
N VAL A 159 -41.12 -16.05 29.50
CA VAL A 159 -41.43 -16.48 30.87
C VAL A 159 -40.58 -17.68 31.30
N GLN A 160 -40.17 -18.53 30.36
CA GLN A 160 -39.22 -19.63 30.58
C GLN A 160 -37.75 -19.19 30.52
N GLY A 161 -37.47 -17.89 30.29
CA GLY A 161 -36.10 -17.35 30.14
C GLY A 161 -35.43 -17.71 28.82
N LYS A 162 -36.22 -18.02 27.78
CA LYS A 162 -35.74 -18.42 26.45
C LYS A 162 -36.28 -17.50 25.36
N THR A 163 -35.43 -17.15 24.42
CA THR A 163 -35.78 -16.38 23.23
C THR A 163 -36.16 -17.34 22.13
N LEU A 164 -37.45 -17.41 21.85
CA LEU A 164 -38.01 -18.28 20.82
C LEU A 164 -38.23 -17.51 19.53
N LEU A 165 -37.68 -18.01 18.42
CA LEU A 165 -37.75 -17.39 17.11
C LEU A 165 -39.00 -17.88 16.38
N PRO A 166 -39.99 -17.02 16.12
CA PRO A 166 -41.22 -17.45 15.48
C PRO A 166 -40.99 -17.75 14.00
N LEU A 167 -41.54 -18.88 13.52
CA LEU A 167 -41.48 -19.23 12.10
C LEU A 167 -42.50 -18.39 11.30
N PRO A 168 -42.18 -17.99 10.06
CA PRO A 168 -43.08 -17.21 9.23
C PRO A 168 -44.32 -18.00 8.78
N ALA A 169 -45.40 -17.27 8.51
CA ALA A 169 -46.64 -17.84 8.00
C ALA A 169 -46.38 -18.59 6.67
N GLY A 170 -46.82 -19.85 6.58
CA GLY A 170 -46.58 -20.68 5.40
C GLY A 170 -45.26 -21.47 5.41
N CYS A 171 -44.58 -21.56 6.56
CA CYS A 171 -43.37 -22.40 6.75
C CYS A 171 -43.54 -23.85 6.27
N ASP A 172 -44.76 -24.39 6.30
CA ASP A 172 -45.05 -25.75 5.79
C ASP A 172 -44.81 -25.92 4.28
N ARG A 173 -44.85 -24.82 3.52
CA ARG A 173 -44.56 -24.79 2.07
C ARG A 173 -43.09 -24.54 1.76
N VAL A 174 -42.31 -24.05 2.72
CA VAL A 174 -40.88 -23.72 2.56
C VAL A 174 -40.07 -24.98 2.26
N GLU A 175 -40.40 -26.11 2.88
CA GLU A 175 -39.69 -27.36 2.60
C GLU A 175 -39.93 -27.89 1.18
N GLN A 176 -41.16 -27.73 0.67
CA GLN A 176 -41.52 -28.11 -0.69
C GLN A 176 -40.91 -27.14 -1.72
N ALA A 177 -40.99 -25.83 -1.46
CA ALA A 177 -40.38 -24.81 -2.29
C ALA A 177 -38.84 -24.94 -2.36
N ALA A 178 -38.18 -25.33 -1.26
CA ALA A 178 -36.73 -25.60 -1.24
C ALA A 178 -36.36 -26.78 -2.14
N LEU A 179 -37.11 -27.88 -2.07
CA LEU A 179 -36.92 -29.05 -2.93
C LEU A 179 -37.18 -28.74 -4.42
N GLU A 180 -38.20 -27.92 -4.71
CA GLU A 180 -38.56 -27.49 -6.06
C GLU A 180 -37.52 -26.53 -6.67
N ALA A 181 -36.98 -25.60 -5.88
CA ALA A 181 -35.91 -24.69 -6.28
C ALA A 181 -34.62 -25.46 -6.63
N GLU A 182 -34.29 -26.51 -5.88
CA GLU A 182 -33.09 -27.34 -6.07
C GLU A 182 -33.16 -28.19 -7.36
N HIS A 183 -34.36 -28.58 -7.81
CA HIS A 183 -34.56 -29.50 -8.94
C HIS A 183 -34.92 -28.83 -10.27
N ARG A 184 -35.50 -27.62 -10.29
CA ARG A 184 -36.05 -27.01 -11.52
C ARG A 184 -35.63 -25.57 -11.82
N GLY A 185 -35.02 -24.83 -10.89
CA GLY A 185 -34.70 -23.41 -11.11
C GLY A 185 -35.93 -22.54 -11.42
N GLU A 186 -37.14 -23.00 -11.05
CA GLU A 186 -38.38 -22.26 -11.26
C GLU A 186 -38.55 -21.14 -10.21
N ILE A 187 -39.25 -20.08 -10.61
CA ILE A 187 -39.49 -18.87 -9.82
C ILE A 187 -40.26 -19.23 -8.54
N VAL A 188 -39.56 -19.20 -7.42
CA VAL A 188 -40.14 -19.33 -6.08
C VAL A 188 -41.18 -18.22 -5.87
N ASP A 189 -42.35 -18.56 -5.32
CA ASP A 189 -43.42 -17.60 -5.05
C ASP A 189 -42.89 -16.41 -4.22
N LYS A 190 -42.96 -15.20 -4.80
CA LYS A 190 -42.45 -13.97 -4.18
C LYS A 190 -43.06 -13.71 -2.80
N SER A 191 -44.28 -14.19 -2.55
CA SER A 191 -44.92 -14.06 -1.25
C SER A 191 -44.22 -14.87 -0.14
N ILE A 192 -43.62 -16.00 -0.49
CA ILE A 192 -42.82 -16.83 0.43
C ILE A 192 -41.52 -16.08 0.75
N ILE A 193 -40.81 -15.58 -0.26
CA ILE A 193 -39.55 -14.84 -0.08
C ILE A 193 -39.75 -13.62 0.83
N HIS A 194 -40.78 -12.79 0.58
CA HIS A 194 -41.06 -11.63 1.44
C HIS A 194 -41.40 -12.01 2.88
N SER A 195 -42.05 -13.16 3.09
CA SER A 195 -42.32 -13.68 4.44
C SER A 195 -41.04 -14.15 5.14
N LEU A 196 -40.10 -14.74 4.40
CA LEU A 196 -38.78 -15.11 4.91
C LEU A 196 -37.95 -13.86 5.26
N GLU A 197 -37.90 -12.87 4.37
CA GLU A 197 -37.19 -11.60 4.59
C GLU A 197 -37.71 -10.87 5.84
N SER A 198 -39.04 -10.82 6.01
CA SER A 198 -39.67 -10.23 7.18
C SER A 198 -39.30 -10.97 8.47
N ALA A 199 -39.22 -12.31 8.43
CA ALA A 199 -38.78 -13.12 9.57
C ALA A 199 -37.32 -12.88 9.92
N VAL A 200 -36.42 -12.77 8.92
CA VAL A 200 -35.00 -12.45 9.17
C VAL A 200 -34.84 -11.08 9.84
N ILE A 201 -35.61 -10.08 9.42
CA ILE A 201 -35.61 -8.75 10.07
C ILE A 201 -36.06 -8.86 11.52
N GLU A 202 -37.17 -9.55 11.78
CA GLU A 202 -37.69 -9.71 13.14
C GLU A 202 -36.72 -10.49 14.04
N TRP A 203 -36.13 -11.58 13.54
CA TRP A 203 -35.11 -12.35 14.25
C TRP A 203 -33.88 -11.52 14.55
N SER A 204 -33.43 -10.69 13.61
CA SER A 204 -32.27 -9.81 13.81
C SER A 204 -32.50 -8.81 14.95
N HIS A 205 -33.70 -8.24 15.06
CA HIS A 205 -34.05 -7.35 16.16
C HIS A 205 -34.13 -8.08 17.50
N GLN A 206 -34.75 -9.28 17.53
CA GLN A 206 -34.85 -10.08 18.76
C GLN A 206 -33.48 -10.55 19.24
N ILE A 207 -32.64 -11.08 18.36
CA ILE A 207 -31.29 -11.55 18.68
C ILE A 207 -30.38 -10.38 19.08
N SER A 208 -30.45 -9.25 18.38
CA SER A 208 -29.69 -8.05 18.77
C SER A 208 -30.06 -7.56 20.17
N ALA A 209 -31.34 -7.62 20.55
CA ALA A 209 -31.78 -7.28 21.90
C ALA A 209 -31.21 -8.23 22.97
N VAL A 210 -31.09 -9.53 22.68
CA VAL A 210 -30.45 -10.51 23.58
C VAL A 210 -28.95 -10.25 23.70
N LEU A 211 -28.27 -10.03 22.56
CA LEU A 211 -26.83 -9.82 22.53
C LEU A 211 -26.41 -8.55 23.29
N LYS A 212 -27.23 -7.50 23.26
CA LYS A 212 -26.99 -6.22 23.94
C LYS A 212 -27.14 -6.25 25.46
N LYS A 213 -27.80 -7.26 26.04
CA LYS A 213 -27.95 -7.37 27.50
C LYS A 213 -26.60 -7.49 28.17
N ASP A 214 -26.38 -6.70 29.22
CA ASP A 214 -25.16 -6.71 30.01
C ASP A 214 -25.44 -7.08 31.48
N SER A 215 -24.49 -7.72 32.14
CA SER A 215 -24.65 -8.14 33.54
C SER A 215 -24.59 -6.95 34.51
N SER A 216 -23.95 -5.85 34.09
CA SER A 216 -23.80 -4.63 34.89
C SER A 216 -25.09 -3.80 35.04
N GLU A 217 -26.15 -4.09 34.27
CA GLU A 217 -27.39 -3.30 34.25
C GLU A 217 -28.01 -3.10 35.65
N ALA A 218 -28.06 -4.16 36.47
CA ALA A 218 -28.61 -4.07 37.83
C ALA A 218 -27.80 -3.13 38.74
N LEU A 219 -26.46 -3.12 38.59
CA LEU A 219 -25.58 -2.20 39.31
C LEU A 219 -25.72 -0.76 38.81
N LEU A 220 -25.85 -0.57 37.49
CA LEU A 220 -26.02 0.77 36.88
C LEU A 220 -27.37 1.41 37.25
N GLU A 221 -28.41 0.61 37.48
CA GLU A 221 -29.71 1.05 38.01
C GLU A 221 -29.68 1.39 39.51
N GLY A 222 -28.52 1.25 40.19
CA GLY A 222 -28.35 1.56 41.59
C GLY A 222 -28.93 0.51 42.54
N LYS A 223 -29.13 -0.73 42.09
CA LYS A 223 -29.47 -1.86 42.96
C LYS A 223 -28.21 -2.42 43.61
N ASN A 224 -28.37 -3.19 44.68
CA ASN A 224 -27.29 -3.89 45.37
C ASN A 224 -27.37 -5.42 45.14
N PRO A 225 -27.06 -5.92 43.93
CA PRO A 225 -27.07 -7.34 43.65
C PRO A 225 -25.93 -8.08 44.38
N THR A 226 -26.17 -9.36 44.68
CA THR A 226 -25.18 -10.31 45.20
C THR A 226 -24.55 -11.13 44.06
N PRO A 227 -23.38 -11.78 44.26
CA PRO A 227 -22.62 -12.49 43.22
C PRO A 227 -23.40 -13.59 42.48
N HIS A 228 -24.45 -14.12 43.11
CA HIS A 228 -25.37 -15.05 42.48
C HIS A 228 -26.07 -14.47 41.25
N THR A 229 -26.20 -13.14 41.18
CA THR A 229 -26.80 -12.42 40.04
C THR A 229 -25.92 -12.55 38.81
N GLU A 230 -24.63 -12.26 38.91
CA GLU A 230 -23.65 -12.46 37.83
C GLU A 230 -23.60 -13.94 37.38
N LEU A 231 -23.56 -14.88 38.31
CA LEU A 231 -23.55 -16.32 37.99
C LEU A 231 -24.83 -16.76 37.24
N LEU A 232 -25.99 -16.33 37.73
CA LEU A 232 -27.28 -16.66 37.13
C LEU A 232 -27.43 -16.00 35.76
N PHE A 233 -26.96 -14.75 35.61
CA PHE A 233 -26.97 -14.03 34.34
C PHE A 233 -26.24 -14.83 33.26
N TRP A 234 -24.98 -15.21 33.51
CA TRP A 234 -24.19 -15.95 32.52
C TRP A 234 -24.77 -17.33 32.24
N LYS A 235 -25.27 -18.03 33.27
CA LYS A 235 -25.94 -19.33 33.10
C LYS A 235 -27.20 -19.23 32.24
N ASN A 236 -28.02 -18.21 32.49
CA ASN A 236 -29.24 -17.96 31.72
C ASN A 236 -28.90 -17.52 30.30
N ARG A 237 -27.89 -16.65 30.12
CA ARG A 237 -27.41 -16.21 28.81
C ARG A 237 -26.88 -17.39 27.98
N TYR A 238 -26.12 -18.30 28.57
CA TYR A 238 -25.68 -19.53 27.92
C TYR A 238 -26.88 -20.39 27.47
N ALA A 239 -27.82 -20.67 28.38
CA ALA A 239 -29.00 -21.48 28.06
C ALA A 239 -29.89 -20.84 26.98
N ASP A 240 -30.02 -19.52 26.98
CA ASP A 240 -30.78 -18.76 25.98
C ASP A 240 -30.09 -18.81 24.61
N LEU A 241 -28.77 -18.51 24.54
CA LEU A 241 -28.00 -18.56 23.31
C LEU A 241 -27.90 -19.98 22.73
N GLU A 242 -27.80 -21.01 23.56
CA GLU A 242 -27.84 -22.42 23.13
C GLU A 242 -29.23 -22.76 22.54
N CYS A 243 -30.30 -22.24 23.14
CA CYS A 243 -31.65 -22.37 22.61
C CYS A 243 -31.80 -21.65 21.25
N ILE A 244 -31.27 -20.44 21.10
CA ILE A 244 -31.32 -19.69 19.83
C ILE A 244 -30.51 -20.44 18.76
N GLN A 245 -29.31 -20.91 19.10
CA GLN A 245 -28.44 -21.66 18.18
C GLN A 245 -29.12 -22.93 17.67
N SER A 246 -29.77 -23.71 18.56
CA SER A 246 -30.47 -24.93 18.16
C SER A 246 -31.69 -24.65 17.26
N GLN A 247 -32.37 -23.52 17.47
CA GLN A 247 -33.46 -23.06 16.59
C GLN A 247 -32.93 -22.66 15.21
N LEU A 248 -31.82 -21.91 15.13
CA LEU A 248 -31.19 -21.49 13.88
C LEU A 248 -30.60 -22.66 13.08
N GLN A 249 -30.20 -23.74 13.74
CA GLN A 249 -29.71 -24.97 13.10
C GLN A 249 -30.81 -25.98 12.73
N SER A 250 -32.07 -25.66 13.03
CA SER A 250 -33.18 -26.56 12.70
C SER A 250 -33.31 -26.77 11.19
N SER A 251 -33.75 -27.96 10.79
CA SER A 251 -33.87 -28.32 9.36
C SER A 251 -34.75 -27.32 8.57
N LYS A 252 -35.81 -26.80 9.19
CA LYS A 252 -36.68 -25.79 8.58
C LYS A 252 -35.95 -24.48 8.31
N VAL A 253 -35.16 -24.00 9.26
CA VAL A 253 -34.39 -22.75 9.12
C VAL A 253 -33.24 -22.90 8.12
N ASN A 254 -32.57 -24.05 8.09
CA ASN A 254 -31.57 -24.32 7.05
C ASN A 254 -32.17 -24.30 5.64
N LYS A 255 -33.37 -24.86 5.45
CA LYS A 255 -34.09 -24.78 4.17
C LYS A 255 -34.51 -23.34 3.83
N MET A 256 -34.84 -22.51 4.81
CA MET A 256 -35.07 -21.07 4.60
C MET A 256 -33.79 -20.37 4.11
N ALA A 257 -32.64 -20.67 4.71
CA ALA A 257 -31.36 -20.12 4.33
C ALA A 257 -30.98 -20.50 2.88
N MET A 258 -31.15 -21.77 2.50
CA MET A 258 -30.90 -22.25 1.13
C MET A 258 -31.77 -21.52 0.10
N LEU A 259 -33.04 -21.24 0.42
CA LEU A 259 -33.93 -20.49 -0.46
C LEU A 259 -33.54 -19.01 -0.59
N LEU A 260 -33.12 -18.37 0.51
CA LEU A 260 -32.64 -16.99 0.48
C LEU A 260 -31.33 -16.85 -0.31
N GLU A 261 -30.46 -17.86 -0.24
CA GLU A 261 -29.22 -17.95 -1.02
C GLU A 261 -29.51 -18.18 -2.50
N ALA A 262 -30.37 -19.15 -2.83
CA ALA A 262 -30.72 -19.49 -4.21
C ALA A 262 -31.38 -18.33 -4.98
N VAL A 263 -32.05 -17.42 -4.27
CA VAL A 263 -32.70 -16.24 -4.85
C VAL A 263 -31.83 -14.97 -4.71
N GLU A 264 -30.60 -15.09 -4.18
CA GLU A 264 -29.68 -13.97 -3.96
C GLU A 264 -30.32 -12.81 -3.18
N SER A 265 -31.10 -13.11 -2.13
CA SER A 265 -31.80 -12.08 -1.35
C SER A 265 -30.80 -11.16 -0.63
N SER A 266 -31.10 -9.85 -0.64
CA SER A 266 -30.33 -8.83 0.10
C SER A 266 -30.27 -9.06 1.62
N TYR A 267 -31.17 -9.87 2.17
CA TYR A 267 -31.22 -10.20 3.60
C TYR A 267 -30.43 -11.47 3.96
N PHE A 268 -29.94 -12.23 2.98
CA PHE A 268 -29.12 -13.43 3.24
C PHE A 268 -27.81 -13.11 4.00
N PRO A 269 -27.02 -12.07 3.65
CA PRO A 269 -25.84 -11.71 4.45
C PRO A 269 -26.18 -11.32 5.88
N ALA A 270 -27.31 -10.63 6.11
CA ALA A 270 -27.77 -10.27 7.45
C ALA A 270 -28.13 -11.52 8.28
N PHE A 271 -28.74 -12.53 7.66
CA PHE A 271 -29.02 -13.82 8.28
C PHE A 271 -27.74 -14.57 8.67
N THR A 272 -26.75 -14.65 7.78
CA THR A 272 -25.46 -15.31 8.06
C THR A 272 -24.67 -14.60 9.16
N ASN A 273 -24.61 -13.26 9.12
CA ASN A 273 -23.96 -12.48 10.18
C ASN A 273 -24.62 -12.71 11.55
N MET A 274 -25.95 -12.71 11.59
CA MET A 274 -26.71 -13.00 12.80
C MET A 274 -26.40 -14.41 13.36
N GLN A 275 -26.26 -15.43 12.51
CA GLN A 275 -25.84 -16.76 12.95
C GLN A 275 -24.42 -16.77 13.54
N GLN A 276 -23.49 -16.04 12.92
CA GLN A 276 -22.11 -15.92 13.39
C GLN A 276 -22.03 -15.17 14.73
N ASP A 277 -22.80 -14.08 14.88
CA ASP A 277 -22.86 -13.30 16.12
C ASP A 277 -23.35 -14.17 17.29
N VAL A 278 -24.41 -14.97 17.08
CA VAL A 278 -24.92 -15.92 18.09
C VAL A 278 -23.89 -16.98 18.46
N LEU A 279 -23.17 -17.56 17.48
CA LEU A 279 -22.14 -18.56 17.74
C LEU A 279 -20.99 -17.98 18.59
N SER A 280 -20.54 -16.76 18.27
CA SER A 280 -19.47 -16.10 19.01
C SER A 280 -19.87 -15.79 20.46
N ALA A 281 -21.09 -15.27 20.66
CA ALA A 281 -21.63 -14.99 21.97
C ALA A 281 -21.88 -16.27 22.79
N LEU A 282 -22.25 -17.38 22.14
CA LEU A 282 -22.42 -18.67 22.78
C LEU A 282 -21.08 -19.24 23.27
N GLU A 283 -20.03 -19.15 22.44
CA GLU A 283 -18.67 -19.56 22.83
C GLU A 283 -18.19 -18.78 24.04
N GLU A 284 -18.39 -17.46 24.03
CA GLU A 284 -18.10 -16.57 25.16
C GLU A 284 -18.87 -16.98 26.43
N ALA A 285 -20.19 -17.11 26.34
CA ALA A 285 -21.02 -17.45 27.50
C ALA A 285 -20.66 -18.83 28.08
N LYS A 286 -20.29 -19.78 27.22
CA LYS A 286 -19.86 -21.12 27.62
C LYS A 286 -18.55 -21.12 28.39
N ASP A 287 -17.55 -20.39 27.90
CA ASP A 287 -16.26 -20.21 28.57
C ASP A 287 -16.44 -19.60 29.96
N ILE A 288 -17.20 -18.49 30.02
CA ILE A 288 -17.45 -17.78 31.27
C ILE A 288 -18.20 -18.67 32.27
N CYS A 289 -19.25 -19.36 31.86
CA CYS A 289 -19.97 -20.30 32.73
C CYS A 289 -19.06 -21.41 33.26
N HIS A 290 -18.16 -21.92 32.43
CA HIS A 290 -17.23 -22.98 32.83
C HIS A 290 -16.30 -22.50 33.94
N TYR A 291 -15.70 -21.33 33.77
CA TYR A 291 -14.72 -20.78 34.72
C TYR A 291 -15.35 -20.14 35.96
N LEU A 292 -16.60 -19.65 35.89
CA LEU A 292 -17.30 -19.13 37.07
C LEU A 292 -17.88 -20.23 37.97
N LYS A 293 -18.05 -21.46 37.47
CA LYS A 293 -18.64 -22.58 38.22
C LYS A 293 -17.97 -22.88 39.57
N PRO A 294 -16.63 -22.84 39.72
CA PRO A 294 -15.98 -23.05 41.02
C PRO A 294 -16.31 -21.98 42.07
N LEU A 295 -16.59 -20.74 41.64
CA LEU A 295 -16.96 -19.65 42.55
C LEU A 295 -18.37 -19.84 43.15
N GLN A 296 -19.27 -20.53 42.45
CA GLN A 296 -20.63 -20.78 42.92
C GLN A 296 -20.64 -21.40 44.32
N ARG A 297 -19.86 -22.47 44.53
CA ARG A 297 -19.79 -23.15 45.82
C ARG A 297 -19.22 -22.24 46.92
N LEU A 298 -18.22 -21.42 46.59
CA LEU A 298 -17.61 -20.50 47.55
C LEU A 298 -18.59 -19.41 47.98
N PHE A 299 -19.43 -18.89 47.07
CA PHE A 299 -20.47 -17.93 47.45
C PHE A 299 -21.60 -18.59 48.25
N GLU A 300 -22.02 -19.81 47.92
CA GLU A 300 -22.99 -20.59 48.71
C GLU A 300 -22.48 -20.88 50.14
N ASP A 301 -21.20 -21.27 50.26
CA ASP A 301 -20.54 -21.51 51.54
C ASP A 301 -20.37 -20.20 52.36
N MET A 302 -20.23 -19.05 51.70
CA MET A 302 -20.13 -17.73 52.35
C MET A 302 -21.50 -17.22 52.84
N GLU A 303 -22.56 -17.43 52.06
CA GLU A 303 -23.92 -16.99 52.41
C GLU A 303 -24.52 -17.77 53.58
N THR A 304 -24.13 -19.04 53.71
CA THR A 304 -24.62 -19.94 54.76
C THR A 304 -23.81 -19.89 56.06
N ALA A 305 -22.59 -19.34 56.02
CA ALA A 305 -21.73 -19.22 57.19
C ALA A 305 -22.15 -18.06 58.12
N GLU A 306 -21.88 -18.19 59.42
CA GLU A 306 -21.93 -17.04 60.31
C GLU A 306 -20.84 -16.04 59.93
N PHE A 307 -21.13 -14.74 60.02
CA PHE A 307 -20.23 -13.71 59.50
C PHE A 307 -18.77 -13.80 59.99
N PRO A 308 -18.47 -14.12 61.27
CA PRO A 308 -17.08 -14.34 61.71
C PRO A 308 -16.33 -15.45 60.97
N ASP A 309 -17.03 -16.49 60.53
CA ASP A 309 -16.45 -17.65 59.85
C ASP A 309 -16.15 -17.39 58.37
N VAL A 310 -16.78 -16.37 57.78
CA VAL A 310 -16.48 -15.88 56.41
C VAL A 310 -15.01 -15.50 56.26
N ARG A 311 -14.34 -15.13 57.36
CA ARG A 311 -12.90 -14.81 57.41
C ARG A 311 -12.03 -15.88 56.74
N ALA A 312 -12.34 -17.17 56.94
CA ALA A 312 -11.57 -18.27 56.38
C ALA A 312 -11.77 -18.45 54.87
N GLN A 313 -12.88 -17.94 54.33
CA GLN A 313 -13.29 -18.13 52.94
C GLN A 313 -12.82 -17.01 52.00
N ILE A 314 -12.49 -15.82 52.54
CA ILE A 314 -11.98 -14.67 51.77
C ILE A 314 -10.71 -15.01 50.97
N GLY A 315 -9.76 -15.72 51.59
CA GLY A 315 -8.50 -16.11 50.93
C GLY A 315 -8.71 -17.04 49.73
N PRO A 316 -9.40 -18.19 49.92
CA PRO A 316 -9.81 -19.09 48.84
C PRO A 316 -10.61 -18.39 47.75
N LEU A 317 -11.58 -17.54 48.10
CA LEU A 317 -12.38 -16.78 47.14
C LEU A 317 -11.50 -15.94 46.22
N MET A 318 -10.64 -15.09 46.79
CA MET A 318 -9.79 -14.21 45.99
C MET A 318 -8.78 -14.98 45.14
N HIS A 319 -8.27 -16.11 45.63
CA HIS A 319 -7.43 -17.00 44.84
C HIS A 319 -8.17 -17.56 43.63
N THR A 320 -9.39 -18.05 43.80
CA THR A 320 -10.22 -18.55 42.70
C THR A 320 -10.58 -17.44 41.72
N VAL A 321 -10.90 -16.23 42.18
CA VAL A 321 -11.13 -15.06 41.31
C VAL A 321 -9.90 -14.75 40.45
N CYS A 322 -8.69 -14.79 41.03
CA CYS A 322 -7.44 -14.61 40.27
C CYS A 322 -7.18 -15.74 39.26
N LEU A 323 -7.55 -16.99 39.58
CA LEU A 323 -7.47 -18.10 38.62
C LEU A 323 -8.45 -17.91 37.47
N VAL A 324 -9.69 -17.47 37.73
CA VAL A 324 -10.67 -17.15 36.68
C VAL A 324 -10.15 -16.05 35.78
N TRP A 325 -9.56 -14.98 36.35
CA TRP A 325 -8.91 -13.91 35.58
C TRP A 325 -7.78 -14.41 34.68
N ALA A 326 -6.97 -15.37 35.15
CA ALA A 326 -5.84 -15.89 34.42
C ALA A 326 -6.20 -16.92 33.34
N THR A 327 -7.28 -17.67 33.53
CA THR A 327 -7.61 -18.84 32.71
C THR A 327 -8.78 -18.65 31.77
N SER A 328 -9.76 -17.80 32.11
CA SER A 328 -10.87 -17.51 31.20
C SER A 328 -10.43 -16.57 30.10
N ARG A 329 -10.77 -16.93 28.86
CA ARG A 329 -10.43 -16.14 27.67
C ARG A 329 -11.28 -14.89 27.53
N TYR A 330 -12.52 -14.95 28.04
CA TYR A 330 -13.51 -13.90 27.87
C TYR A 330 -13.84 -13.15 29.17
N TYR A 331 -13.65 -13.75 30.35
CA TYR A 331 -13.94 -13.09 31.64
C TYR A 331 -12.79 -12.18 32.14
N ASN A 332 -11.61 -12.26 31.53
CA ASN A 332 -10.40 -11.50 31.88
C ASN A 332 -10.45 -10.01 31.48
N THR A 333 -11.61 -9.37 31.61
CA THR A 333 -11.81 -7.95 31.32
C THR A 333 -12.05 -7.16 32.60
N PRO A 334 -11.44 -5.96 32.77
CA PRO A 334 -11.57 -5.19 34.02
C PRO A 334 -13.02 -4.88 34.38
N ALA A 335 -13.88 -4.60 33.40
CA ALA A 335 -15.28 -4.28 33.63
C ALA A 335 -16.06 -5.43 34.29
N ARG A 336 -15.88 -6.67 33.81
CA ARG A 336 -16.55 -7.86 34.37
C ARG A 336 -16.05 -8.20 35.77
N LEU A 337 -14.74 -8.07 35.98
CA LEU A 337 -14.16 -8.27 37.30
C LEU A 337 -14.67 -7.23 38.31
N VAL A 338 -14.86 -5.98 37.89
CA VAL A 338 -15.44 -4.93 38.74
C VAL A 338 -16.87 -5.29 39.14
N VAL A 339 -17.71 -5.80 38.23
CA VAL A 339 -19.07 -6.27 38.55
C VAL A 339 -19.02 -7.34 39.64
N LEU A 340 -18.24 -8.41 39.43
CA LEU A 340 -18.13 -9.51 40.40
C LEU A 340 -17.62 -9.05 41.77
N LEU A 341 -16.60 -8.17 41.81
CA LEU A 341 -16.03 -7.66 43.06
C LEU A 341 -17.00 -6.70 43.78
N GLN A 342 -17.76 -5.91 43.04
CA GLN A 342 -18.78 -5.02 43.58
C GLN A 342 -19.93 -5.84 44.19
N GLU A 343 -20.41 -6.86 43.49
CA GLU A 343 -21.42 -7.79 44.00
C GLU A 343 -20.90 -8.55 45.23
N THR A 344 -19.64 -8.99 45.23
CA THR A 344 -19.01 -9.63 46.40
C THR A 344 -18.96 -8.68 47.59
N SER A 345 -18.67 -7.40 47.34
CA SER A 345 -18.69 -6.37 48.38
C SER A 345 -20.10 -6.15 48.93
N ASN A 346 -21.13 -6.13 48.06
CA ASN A 346 -22.52 -6.03 48.48
C ASN A 346 -22.93 -7.20 49.39
N LEU A 347 -22.55 -8.43 49.04
CA LEU A 347 -22.80 -9.62 49.86
C LEU A 347 -22.14 -9.51 51.25
N LEU A 348 -20.89 -9.06 51.31
CA LEU A 348 -20.19 -8.85 52.59
C LEU A 348 -20.84 -7.75 53.44
N ILE A 349 -21.33 -6.69 52.80
CA ILE A 349 -22.06 -5.60 53.48
C ILE A 349 -23.38 -6.12 54.04
N GLU A 350 -24.14 -6.89 53.26
CA GLU A 350 -25.41 -7.49 53.70
C GLU A 350 -25.19 -8.42 54.90
N GLN A 351 -24.21 -9.32 54.84
CA GLN A 351 -23.85 -10.21 55.95
C GLN A 351 -23.38 -9.44 57.19
N ALA A 352 -22.60 -8.37 57.02
CA ALA A 352 -22.20 -7.50 58.12
C ALA A 352 -23.40 -6.77 58.75
N GLN A 353 -24.35 -6.30 57.94
CA GLN A 353 -25.56 -5.64 58.44
C GLN A 353 -26.45 -6.60 59.22
N VAL A 354 -26.60 -7.85 58.74
CA VAL A 354 -27.35 -8.90 59.45
C VAL A 354 -26.66 -9.24 60.78
N TYR A 355 -25.34 -9.40 60.78
CA TYR A 355 -24.57 -9.75 61.99
C TYR A 355 -24.56 -8.64 63.05
N VAL A 356 -24.41 -7.39 62.63
CA VAL A 356 -24.34 -6.22 63.52
C VAL A 356 -25.73 -5.79 63.99
N ALA A 357 -26.78 -6.00 63.17
CA ALA A 357 -28.16 -5.61 63.40
C ALA A 357 -28.29 -4.12 63.83
N PRO A 358 -28.42 -3.16 62.88
CA PRO A 358 -28.32 -1.72 63.15
C PRO A 358 -29.22 -1.20 64.28
N GLU A 359 -30.41 -1.81 64.45
CA GLU A 359 -31.35 -1.45 65.51
C GLU A 359 -30.90 -1.89 66.92
N GLU A 360 -30.07 -2.92 67.01
CA GLU A 360 -29.56 -3.51 68.25
C GLU A 360 -28.21 -2.92 68.66
N VAL A 361 -27.47 -2.26 67.76
CA VAL A 361 -26.14 -1.68 68.06
C VAL A 361 -26.17 -0.69 69.22
N LEU A 362 -27.20 0.16 69.27
CA LEU A 362 -27.36 1.19 70.31
C LEU A 362 -28.31 0.76 71.45
N ARG A 363 -29.02 -0.36 71.28
CA ARG A 363 -30.00 -0.89 72.25
C ARG A 363 -29.49 -2.10 73.04
N GLY A 364 -28.49 -2.81 72.51
CA GLY A 364 -27.85 -3.98 73.11
C GLY A 364 -26.72 -3.63 74.08
N GLU A 365 -25.98 -4.65 74.52
CA GLU A 365 -24.86 -4.48 75.45
C GLU A 365 -23.64 -3.88 74.72
N ALA A 366 -23.17 -2.72 75.18
CA ALA A 366 -22.15 -1.91 74.47
C ALA A 366 -20.83 -2.67 74.20
N THR A 367 -20.44 -3.60 75.08
CA THR A 367 -19.25 -4.45 74.92
C THR A 367 -19.43 -5.49 73.81
N GLU A 368 -20.61 -6.11 73.72
CA GLU A 368 -20.96 -7.08 72.68
C GLU A 368 -21.13 -6.38 71.32
N SER A 369 -21.84 -5.25 71.28
CA SER A 369 -22.02 -4.46 70.06
C SER A 369 -20.69 -3.90 69.54
N LEU A 370 -19.79 -3.46 70.42
CA LEU A 370 -18.44 -3.04 70.03
C LEU A 370 -17.62 -4.20 69.43
N LEU A 371 -17.70 -5.40 70.02
CA LEU A 371 -17.02 -6.58 69.51
C LEU A 371 -17.56 -6.97 68.12
N LYS A 372 -18.88 -6.91 67.90
CA LYS A 372 -19.50 -7.20 66.59
C LYS A 372 -19.04 -6.20 65.53
N VAL A 373 -18.98 -4.91 65.87
CA VAL A 373 -18.50 -3.85 64.96
C VAL A 373 -17.01 -4.00 64.65
N GLN A 374 -16.17 -4.28 65.65
CA GLN A 374 -14.74 -4.52 65.46
C GLN A 374 -14.49 -5.75 64.58
N THR A 375 -15.18 -6.86 64.87
CA THR A 375 -15.11 -8.09 64.05
C THR A 375 -15.49 -7.80 62.60
N SER A 376 -16.53 -6.99 62.37
CA SER A 376 -16.99 -6.63 61.03
C SER A 376 -15.98 -5.76 60.28
N LEU A 377 -15.39 -4.78 60.98
CA LEU A 377 -14.35 -3.93 60.43
C LEU A 377 -13.12 -4.77 60.04
N ASP A 378 -12.69 -5.70 60.89
CA ASP A 378 -11.53 -6.56 60.66
C ASP A 378 -11.72 -7.45 59.41
N ILE A 379 -12.92 -8.02 59.23
CA ILE A 379 -13.23 -8.88 58.07
C ILE A 379 -13.27 -8.06 56.77
N LEU A 380 -13.86 -6.86 56.77
CA LEU A 380 -13.88 -5.98 55.61
C LEU A 380 -12.47 -5.45 55.27
N GLN A 381 -11.67 -5.14 56.29
CA GLN A 381 -10.26 -4.78 56.11
C GLN A 381 -9.45 -5.95 55.56
N LEU A 382 -9.69 -7.18 56.03
CA LEU A 382 -9.05 -8.39 55.51
C LEU A 382 -9.40 -8.62 54.03
N PHE A 383 -10.66 -8.44 53.64
CA PHE A 383 -11.06 -8.53 52.23
C PHE A 383 -10.30 -7.52 51.37
N ARG A 384 -10.25 -6.26 51.82
CA ARG A 384 -9.50 -5.20 51.13
C ARG A 384 -8.01 -5.48 51.04
N SER A 385 -7.36 -5.87 52.13
CA SER A 385 -5.92 -6.15 52.13
C SER A 385 -5.59 -7.37 51.27
N THR A 386 -6.45 -8.40 51.29
CA THR A 386 -6.31 -9.58 50.44
C THR A 386 -6.47 -9.22 48.96
N TYR A 387 -7.41 -8.34 48.62
CA TYR A 387 -7.52 -7.79 47.26
C TYR A 387 -6.25 -7.06 46.83
N GLU A 388 -5.76 -6.13 47.66
CA GLU A 388 -4.57 -5.33 47.35
C GLU A 388 -3.32 -6.22 47.16
N ASP A 389 -3.13 -7.23 48.02
CA ASP A 389 -2.06 -8.22 47.91
C ASP A 389 -2.16 -9.08 46.64
N ARG A 390 -3.35 -9.64 46.36
CA ARG A 390 -3.56 -10.46 45.17
C ARG A 390 -3.47 -9.66 43.87
N ARG A 391 -3.89 -8.39 43.88
CA ARG A 391 -3.71 -7.45 42.76
C ARG A 391 -2.24 -7.14 42.50
N ALA A 392 -1.45 -6.89 43.55
CA ALA A 392 0.00 -6.67 43.43
C ALA A 392 0.72 -7.90 42.88
N ASN A 393 0.21 -9.10 43.18
CA ASN A 393 0.76 -10.39 42.78
C ASN A 393 0.02 -11.05 41.61
N LEU A 394 -0.81 -10.32 40.85
CA LEU A 394 -1.66 -10.89 39.78
C LEU A 394 -0.84 -11.54 38.66
N SER A 395 0.39 -11.06 38.44
CA SER A 395 1.36 -11.65 37.50
C SER A 395 1.77 -13.08 37.86
N GLN A 396 1.62 -13.49 39.12
CA GLN A 396 1.87 -14.88 39.54
C GLN A 396 0.80 -15.85 39.00
N TYR A 397 -0.43 -15.36 38.81
CA TYR A 397 -1.56 -16.15 38.30
C TYR A 397 -1.59 -16.23 36.78
N GLN A 398 -1.06 -15.23 36.07
CA GLN A 398 -0.94 -15.22 34.61
C GLN A 398 0.03 -16.28 34.05
N ARG A 399 0.49 -17.24 34.87
CA ARG A 399 1.50 -18.21 34.50
C ARG A 399 0.91 -19.46 33.86
N ASN A 400 0.91 -19.43 32.53
CA ASN A 400 1.71 -20.43 31.82
C ASN A 400 3.19 -20.09 32.05
N GLY A 401 3.76 -20.44 33.21
CA GLY A 401 5.16 -20.14 33.55
C GLY A 401 6.14 -20.69 32.52
N SER A 402 5.80 -21.84 31.92
CA SER A 402 6.54 -22.44 30.81
C SER A 402 6.43 -21.59 29.52
N CYS A 403 5.27 -20.98 29.23
CA CYS A 403 5.14 -20.10 28.06
C CYS A 403 5.87 -18.77 28.25
N GLU A 404 5.87 -18.17 29.44
CA GLU A 404 6.56 -16.89 29.69
C GLU A 404 8.09 -17.06 29.58
N VAL A 405 8.65 -18.16 30.11
CA VAL A 405 10.07 -18.49 29.95
C VAL A 405 10.41 -18.79 28.50
N LEU A 406 9.55 -19.51 27.76
CA LEU A 406 9.75 -19.80 26.34
C LEU A 406 9.62 -18.54 25.46
N LEU A 407 8.66 -17.65 25.74
CA LEU A 407 8.51 -16.37 25.02
C LEU A 407 9.73 -15.48 25.26
N THR A 408 10.19 -15.40 26.51
CA THR A 408 11.41 -14.67 26.88
C THR A 408 12.64 -15.25 26.17
N ALA A 409 12.74 -16.58 26.10
CA ALA A 409 13.83 -17.23 25.36
C ALA A 409 13.74 -16.96 23.86
N VAL A 410 12.56 -17.07 23.24
CA VAL A 410 12.37 -16.75 21.81
C VAL A 410 12.78 -15.31 21.49
N ASP A 411 12.48 -14.35 22.37
CA ASP A 411 12.90 -12.97 22.18
C ASP A 411 14.42 -12.79 22.31
N LEU A 412 15.04 -13.36 23.34
CA LEU A 412 16.49 -13.22 23.57
C LEU A 412 17.34 -14.06 22.60
N LEU A 413 16.76 -15.09 21.96
CA LEU A 413 17.41 -15.79 20.85
C LEU A 413 17.59 -14.88 19.62
N LYS A 414 16.80 -13.80 19.47
CA LYS A 414 16.99 -12.81 18.39
C LYS A 414 18.34 -12.08 18.49
N LEU A 415 18.97 -12.07 19.67
CA LEU A 415 20.29 -11.46 19.89
C LEU A 415 21.39 -12.10 19.03
N GLU A 416 21.24 -13.36 18.61
CA GLU A 416 22.20 -14.05 17.74
C GLU A 416 22.44 -13.29 16.42
N LYS A 417 21.39 -12.67 15.89
CA LYS A 417 21.40 -11.99 14.58
C LYS A 417 21.48 -10.47 14.70
N LEU A 418 21.60 -9.94 15.91
CA LEU A 418 21.62 -8.51 16.14
C LEU A 418 23.03 -7.98 15.87
N GLU A 419 23.19 -7.36 14.70
CA GLU A 419 24.43 -6.70 14.28
C GLU A 419 24.23 -5.19 14.26
N ILE A 420 24.97 -4.47 15.08
CA ILE A 420 24.95 -3.01 15.14
C ILE A 420 25.94 -2.46 14.12
N GLY A 421 25.45 -1.62 13.20
CA GLY A 421 26.27 -0.87 12.25
C GLY A 421 26.94 0.37 12.87
N GLY A 422 27.85 1.01 12.14
CA GLY A 422 28.49 2.27 12.56
C GLY A 422 29.90 2.12 13.13
N VAL A 423 30.48 3.25 13.57
CA VAL A 423 31.90 3.35 13.96
C VAL A 423 32.23 2.46 15.17
N ARG A 424 31.33 2.39 16.14
CA ARG A 424 31.44 1.50 17.31
C ARG A 424 30.62 0.22 17.17
N GLY A 425 29.98 0.03 16.03
CA GLY A 425 29.08 -1.10 15.75
C GLY A 425 29.75 -2.45 16.01
N ARG A 426 30.98 -2.67 15.53
CA ARG A 426 31.71 -3.92 15.76
C ARG A 426 31.93 -4.23 17.25
N ALA A 427 32.26 -3.21 18.05
CA ALA A 427 32.48 -3.40 19.49
C ALA A 427 31.16 -3.68 20.22
N LEU A 428 30.06 -3.00 19.83
CA LEU A 428 28.74 -3.22 20.40
C LEU A 428 28.15 -4.58 19.99
N SER A 429 28.29 -4.99 18.73
CA SER A 429 27.90 -6.33 18.26
C SER A 429 28.67 -7.44 18.99
N GLN A 430 29.95 -7.22 19.30
CA GLN A 430 30.71 -8.15 20.15
C GLN A 430 30.15 -8.24 21.56
N GLN A 431 29.72 -7.12 22.16
CA GLN A 431 29.07 -7.14 23.49
C GLN A 431 27.72 -7.87 23.44
N VAL A 432 26.94 -7.69 22.37
CA VAL A 432 25.68 -8.42 22.16
C VAL A 432 25.91 -9.92 21.98
N GLN A 433 26.97 -10.30 21.24
CA GLN A 433 27.33 -11.71 21.07
C GLN A 433 27.75 -12.36 22.40
N LEU A 434 28.49 -11.64 23.24
CA LEU A 434 28.82 -12.10 24.59
C LEU A 434 27.57 -12.25 25.46
N LEU A 435 26.67 -11.26 25.44
CA LEU A 435 25.38 -11.33 26.13
C LEU A 435 24.55 -12.54 25.68
N HIS A 436 24.50 -12.80 24.37
CA HIS A 436 23.80 -13.95 23.82
C HIS A 436 24.41 -15.26 24.32
N GLN A 437 25.75 -15.36 24.36
CA GLN A 437 26.42 -16.55 24.88
C GLN A 437 26.14 -16.77 26.38
N GLU A 438 26.23 -15.72 27.19
CA GLU A 438 25.91 -15.77 28.63
C GLU A 438 24.44 -16.18 28.89
N PHE A 439 23.52 -15.67 28.06
CA PHE A 439 22.11 -16.07 28.09
C PHE A 439 21.94 -17.54 27.70
N MET A 440 22.59 -18.01 26.63
CA MET A 440 22.53 -19.40 26.18
C MET A 440 23.07 -20.38 27.22
N ASP A 441 24.16 -20.04 27.90
CA ASP A 441 24.71 -20.85 28.99
C ASP A 441 23.73 -20.93 30.17
N THR A 442 23.10 -19.81 30.53
CA THR A 442 22.08 -19.73 31.57
C THR A 442 20.83 -20.54 31.21
N TYR A 443 20.34 -20.41 29.98
CA TYR A 443 19.18 -21.13 29.47
C TYR A 443 19.44 -22.63 29.38
N ARG A 444 20.63 -23.04 28.93
CA ARG A 444 21.06 -24.43 28.90
C ARG A 444 21.05 -25.05 30.30
N LEU A 445 21.70 -24.40 31.26
CA LEU A 445 21.74 -24.84 32.67
C LEU A 445 20.36 -24.98 33.29
N PHE A 446 19.41 -24.13 32.88
CA PHE A 446 18.01 -24.22 33.31
C PHE A 446 17.28 -25.41 32.66
N THR A 447 17.47 -25.65 31.36
CA THR A 447 16.78 -26.74 30.62
C THR A 447 17.33 -28.14 30.89
N GLU A 448 18.59 -28.28 31.31
CA GLU A 448 19.23 -29.58 31.59
C GLU A 448 18.89 -30.13 33.00
N LYS A 449 18.10 -29.39 33.79
CA LYS A 449 17.68 -29.83 35.13
C LYS A 449 16.73 -31.04 35.05
N PRO A 450 16.90 -32.07 35.92
CA PRO A 450 16.20 -33.35 35.78
C PRO A 450 14.77 -33.37 36.31
N TYR A 451 14.25 -32.24 36.79
CA TYR A 451 12.90 -32.16 37.35
C TYR A 451 11.82 -31.99 36.27
N ASP A 452 10.59 -32.43 36.57
CA ASP A 452 9.43 -32.18 35.71
C ASP A 452 8.96 -30.73 35.86
N CYS A 453 9.06 -29.94 34.79
CA CYS A 453 8.62 -28.55 34.75
C CYS A 453 7.09 -28.35 34.75
N LEU A 454 6.32 -29.45 34.69
CA LEU A 454 4.86 -29.46 34.81
C LEU A 454 4.40 -29.89 36.22
N ASP A 455 5.32 -30.26 37.10
CA ASP A 455 5.03 -30.60 38.50
C ASP A 455 4.81 -29.32 39.34
N LEU A 456 3.60 -29.14 39.85
CA LEU A 456 3.17 -27.95 40.58
C LEU A 456 3.65 -27.92 42.04
N ASP A 457 4.10 -29.05 42.59
CA ASP A 457 4.56 -29.15 43.97
C ASP A 457 6.09 -29.00 44.09
N ASN A 458 6.79 -28.88 42.96
CA ASN A 458 8.24 -28.77 42.91
C ASN A 458 8.74 -27.35 43.19
N ARG A 459 9.20 -27.14 44.43
CA ARG A 459 9.79 -25.87 44.87
C ARG A 459 11.14 -25.54 44.21
N GLU A 460 11.89 -26.54 43.76
CA GLU A 460 13.19 -26.33 43.09
C GLU A 460 13.01 -25.64 41.74
N TYR A 461 11.95 -25.97 41.00
CA TYR A 461 11.61 -25.32 39.74
C TYR A 461 11.25 -23.84 39.95
N GLU A 462 10.47 -23.53 41.00
CA GLU A 462 10.07 -22.14 41.28
C GLU A 462 11.27 -21.26 41.66
N GLU A 463 12.23 -21.81 42.41
CA GLU A 463 13.49 -21.13 42.76
C GLU A 463 14.39 -20.92 41.54
N ASP A 464 14.58 -21.94 40.70
CA ASP A 464 15.37 -21.84 39.47
C ASP A 464 14.75 -20.87 38.46
N VAL A 465 13.42 -20.81 38.33
CA VAL A 465 12.72 -19.81 37.50
C VAL A 465 12.96 -18.40 38.01
N LYS A 466 12.97 -18.18 39.33
CA LYS A 466 13.28 -16.86 39.92
C LYS A 466 14.72 -16.45 39.61
N GLU A 467 15.68 -17.37 39.75
CA GLU A 467 17.09 -17.09 39.40
C GLU A 467 17.24 -16.80 37.90
N PHE A 468 16.58 -17.57 37.03
CA PHE A 468 16.58 -17.34 35.59
C PHE A 468 16.04 -15.95 35.23
N LYS A 469 14.91 -15.54 35.82
CA LYS A 469 14.33 -14.20 35.61
C LYS A 469 15.27 -13.08 36.05
N LEU A 470 16.00 -13.24 37.16
CA LEU A 470 16.99 -12.25 37.58
C LEU A 470 18.14 -12.08 36.58
N LYS A 471 18.59 -13.18 35.96
CA LYS A 471 19.62 -13.14 34.90
C LYS A 471 19.09 -12.53 33.60
N VAL A 472 17.84 -12.81 33.24
CA VAL A 472 17.14 -12.15 32.12
C VAL A 472 17.05 -10.64 32.35
N ASP A 473 16.68 -10.21 33.55
CA ASP A 473 16.61 -8.78 33.88
C ASP A 473 17.98 -8.08 33.78
N ASP A 474 19.07 -8.75 34.18
CA ASP A 474 20.44 -8.24 33.97
C ASP A 474 20.77 -8.09 32.47
N THR A 475 20.39 -9.08 31.67
CA THR A 475 20.58 -9.10 30.22
C THR A 475 19.83 -7.94 29.57
N ASP A 476 18.57 -7.71 29.95
CA ASP A 476 17.75 -6.62 29.45
C ASP A 476 18.32 -5.24 29.82
N ARG A 477 18.84 -5.05 31.04
CA ARG A 477 19.50 -3.79 31.44
C ARG A 477 20.77 -3.52 30.62
N ARG A 478 21.59 -4.55 30.40
CA ARG A 478 22.80 -4.44 29.57
C ARG A 478 22.44 -4.17 28.11
N LEU A 479 21.37 -4.79 27.60
CA LEU A 479 20.84 -4.54 26.27
C LEU A 479 20.32 -3.11 26.11
N GLY A 480 19.61 -2.57 27.10
CA GLY A 480 19.18 -1.17 27.16
C GLY A 480 20.34 -0.18 27.13
N ALA A 481 21.43 -0.47 27.84
CA ALA A 481 22.65 0.32 27.80
C ALA A 481 23.35 0.27 26.42
N ILE A 482 23.42 -0.90 25.79
CA ILE A 482 23.96 -1.06 24.43
C ILE A 482 23.11 -0.29 23.42
N PHE A 483 21.78 -0.37 23.53
CA PHE A 483 20.87 0.41 22.69
C PHE A 483 21.13 1.91 22.82
N CYS A 484 21.24 2.42 24.04
CA CYS A 484 21.54 3.84 24.27
C CYS A 484 22.86 4.26 23.63
N GLN A 485 23.92 3.46 23.75
CA GLN A 485 25.21 3.74 23.12
C GLN A 485 25.11 3.71 21.58
N ALA A 486 24.43 2.70 21.02
CA ALA A 486 24.23 2.59 19.58
C ALA A 486 23.42 3.78 19.03
N PHE A 487 22.42 4.25 19.77
CA PHE A 487 21.61 5.41 19.38
C PHE A 487 22.40 6.72 19.47
N GLU A 488 23.24 6.89 20.50
CA GLU A 488 24.12 8.06 20.64
C GLU A 488 25.21 8.13 19.56
N ASP A 489 25.72 6.98 19.11
CA ASP A 489 26.71 6.88 18.04
C ASP A 489 26.10 7.03 16.63
N ALA A 490 24.77 7.17 16.52
CA ALA A 490 24.09 7.31 15.24
C ALA A 490 24.47 8.63 14.54
N SER A 491 24.94 8.54 13.29
CA SER A 491 25.43 9.70 12.54
C SER A 491 24.34 10.66 12.05
N GLY A 492 23.07 10.25 12.11
CA GLY A 492 21.94 11.04 11.66
C GLY A 492 20.61 10.29 11.77
N LEU A 493 19.53 10.91 11.29
CA LEU A 493 18.17 10.41 11.45
C LEU A 493 17.96 9.01 10.84
N GLU A 494 18.47 8.77 9.63
CA GLU A 494 18.32 7.47 8.97
C GLU A 494 19.07 6.35 9.74
N HIS A 495 20.25 6.65 10.27
CA HIS A 495 20.99 5.71 11.11
C HIS A 495 20.23 5.43 12.41
N ALA A 496 19.71 6.46 13.07
CA ALA A 496 18.94 6.31 14.30
C ALA A 496 17.70 5.42 14.09
N PHE A 497 16.97 5.59 12.98
CA PHE A 497 15.87 4.69 12.61
C PHE A 497 16.34 3.27 12.32
N LYS A 498 17.49 3.08 11.66
CA LYS A 498 18.06 1.73 11.47
C LYS A 498 18.38 1.06 12.81
N VAL A 499 18.91 1.80 13.79
CA VAL A 499 19.15 1.27 15.15
C VAL A 499 17.84 0.84 15.81
N LEU A 500 16.77 1.63 15.70
CA LEU A 500 15.44 1.25 16.18
C LEU A 500 14.93 -0.02 15.48
N ASP A 501 15.01 -0.07 14.14
CA ASP A 501 14.58 -1.20 13.32
C ASP A 501 15.37 -2.48 13.65
N MET A 502 16.67 -2.38 13.97
CA MET A 502 17.53 -3.52 14.33
C MET A 502 17.16 -4.14 15.69
N PHE A 503 16.78 -3.33 16.68
CA PHE A 503 16.35 -3.85 17.98
C PHE A 503 14.88 -4.30 17.95
N GLY A 504 14.02 -3.67 17.15
CA GLY A 504 12.65 -4.12 16.89
C GLY A 504 11.86 -4.41 18.17
N SER A 505 11.32 -5.64 18.28
CA SER A 505 10.54 -6.07 19.46
C SER A 505 11.33 -6.10 20.77
N LEU A 506 12.67 -6.09 20.72
CA LEU A 506 13.49 -6.03 21.94
C LEU A 506 13.31 -4.70 22.69
N LEU A 507 12.90 -3.64 21.98
CA LEU A 507 12.57 -2.33 22.58
C LEU A 507 11.23 -2.33 23.32
N GLU A 508 10.37 -3.31 23.07
CA GLU A 508 9.09 -3.46 23.77
C GLU A 508 9.24 -4.14 25.13
N ARG A 509 10.42 -4.72 25.40
CA ARG A 509 10.74 -5.35 26.68
C ARG A 509 10.81 -4.28 27.77
N PRO A 510 10.16 -4.46 28.94
CA PRO A 510 9.95 -3.38 29.91
C PRO A 510 11.22 -2.62 30.35
N LEU A 511 12.29 -3.35 30.65
CA LEU A 511 13.56 -2.77 31.12
C LEU A 511 14.36 -2.08 30.01
N VAL A 512 14.23 -2.55 28.76
CA VAL A 512 14.84 -1.90 27.59
C VAL A 512 14.03 -0.66 27.20
N ALA A 513 12.70 -0.76 27.26
CA ALA A 513 11.77 0.31 26.97
C ALA A 513 12.01 1.52 27.88
N THR A 514 12.26 1.30 29.18
CA THR A 514 12.55 2.39 30.13
C THR A 514 13.77 3.22 29.71
N ASP A 515 14.82 2.58 29.19
CA ASP A 515 16.01 3.27 28.71
C ASP A 515 15.78 3.92 27.33
N ALA A 516 15.00 3.26 26.48
CA ALA A 516 14.69 3.73 25.12
C ALA A 516 13.79 4.97 25.09
N VAL A 517 12.87 5.11 26.06
CA VAL A 517 11.92 6.24 26.13
C VAL A 517 12.62 7.59 26.14
N ALA A 518 13.76 7.70 26.83
CA ALA A 518 14.55 8.93 26.90
C ALA A 518 15.16 9.36 25.54
N ARG A 519 15.20 8.47 24.54
CA ARG A 519 15.81 8.71 23.23
C ARG A 519 14.84 9.18 22.16
N TYR A 520 13.54 8.90 22.30
CA TYR A 520 12.55 9.38 21.32
C TYR A 520 12.46 10.90 21.19
N PRO A 521 12.58 11.73 22.26
CA PRO A 521 12.65 13.19 22.11
C PRO A 521 13.86 13.64 21.27
N VAL A 522 15.01 12.96 21.41
CA VAL A 522 16.20 13.22 20.59
C VAL A 522 15.92 12.88 19.13
N LEU A 523 15.20 11.79 18.85
CA LEU A 523 14.76 11.43 17.49
C LEU A 523 13.88 12.51 16.85
N VAL A 524 12.93 13.06 17.61
CA VAL A 524 12.08 14.19 17.16
C VAL A 524 12.94 15.41 16.86
N SER A 525 13.93 15.73 17.71
CA SER A 525 14.87 16.84 17.47
C SER A 525 15.76 16.64 16.23
N LEU A 526 16.12 15.40 15.89
CA LEU A 526 16.87 15.08 14.68
C LEU A 526 16.00 15.28 13.43
N PHE A 527 14.72 14.92 13.51
CA PHE A 527 13.78 15.17 12.41
C PHE A 527 13.48 16.68 12.24
N ASP A 528 13.37 17.44 13.33
CA ASP A 528 13.26 18.90 13.29
C ASP A 528 14.43 19.54 12.51
N LYS A 529 15.67 19.13 12.81
CA LYS A 529 16.88 19.58 12.10
C LYS A 529 16.87 19.19 10.62
N GLU A 530 16.32 18.03 10.29
CA GLU A 530 16.20 17.56 8.91
C GLU A 530 15.20 18.40 8.11
N LEU A 531 14.08 18.80 8.72
CA LEU A 531 13.12 19.73 8.13
C LEU A 531 13.74 21.12 7.92
N ASP A 532 14.48 21.64 8.89
CA ASP A 532 15.22 22.90 8.75
C ASP A 532 16.26 22.83 7.62
N CYS A 533 16.92 21.67 7.45
CA CYS A 533 17.83 21.42 6.33
C CYS A 533 17.10 21.46 4.99
N CYS A 534 15.95 20.79 4.88
CA CYS A 534 15.12 20.79 3.67
C CYS A 534 14.60 22.20 3.34
N LYS A 535 14.20 22.98 4.35
CA LYS A 535 13.78 24.38 4.18
C LYS A 535 14.91 25.26 3.67
N ARG A 536 16.15 25.09 4.17
CA ARG A 536 17.32 25.80 3.64
C ARG A 536 17.63 25.44 2.19
N LEU A 537 17.53 24.15 1.83
CA LEU A 537 17.70 23.70 0.45
C LEU A 537 16.65 24.33 -0.48
N TYR A 538 15.40 24.36 -0.03
CA TYR A 538 14.32 25.01 -0.78
C TYR A 538 14.57 26.50 -0.97
N ASN A 539 14.86 27.25 0.10
CA ASN A 539 15.11 28.69 0.01
C ASN A 539 16.30 29.00 -0.91
N LYS A 540 17.39 28.21 -0.83
CA LYS A 540 18.55 28.36 -1.72
C LYS A 540 18.18 28.10 -3.18
N HIS A 541 17.35 27.09 -3.44
CA HIS A 541 16.87 26.79 -4.79
C HIS A 541 16.05 27.95 -5.36
N ILE A 542 15.07 28.46 -4.60
CA ILE A 542 14.26 29.62 -5.01
C ILE A 542 15.13 30.84 -5.28
N GLN A 543 16.09 31.17 -4.40
CA GLN A 543 17.01 32.28 -4.62
C GLN A 543 17.84 32.09 -5.91
N THR A 544 18.31 30.87 -6.18
CA THR A 544 19.09 30.58 -7.38
C THR A 544 18.24 30.73 -8.64
N VAL A 545 16.95 30.36 -8.59
CA VAL A 545 15.99 30.57 -9.68
C VAL A 545 15.79 32.06 -9.95
N GLU A 546 15.66 32.88 -8.90
CA GLU A 546 15.53 34.34 -9.01
C GLU A 546 16.79 35.01 -9.59
N GLU A 547 17.98 34.56 -9.19
CA GLU A 547 19.26 35.12 -9.67
C GLU A 547 19.58 34.73 -11.11
N LEU A 548 19.28 33.49 -11.51
CA LEU A 548 19.61 32.96 -12.85
C LEU A 548 18.49 33.18 -13.87
N GLY A 549 17.25 33.34 -13.43
CA GLY A 549 16.06 33.42 -14.28
C GLY A 549 15.62 32.07 -14.88
N TRP A 550 16.22 30.94 -14.48
CA TRP A 550 15.87 29.59 -14.93
C TRP A 550 16.05 28.57 -13.82
N THR A 551 15.31 27.46 -13.90
CA THR A 551 15.31 26.40 -12.86
C THR A 551 16.56 25.53 -12.93
N PRO A 552 17.38 25.45 -11.87
CA PRO A 552 18.50 24.52 -11.81
C PRO A 552 17.99 23.08 -11.84
N VAL A 553 18.40 22.32 -12.85
CA VAL A 553 17.97 20.92 -13.02
C VAL A 553 19.16 19.98 -13.18
N ASN A 554 18.93 18.70 -12.90
CA ASN A 554 19.92 17.65 -13.10
C ASN A 554 20.33 17.54 -14.59
N LYS A 555 21.52 16.99 -14.85
CA LYS A 555 22.02 16.83 -16.23
C LYS A 555 21.01 16.04 -17.08
N ASN A 556 20.78 16.52 -18.30
CA ASN A 556 19.83 15.96 -19.27
C ASN A 556 18.35 16.02 -18.85
N MET A 557 17.99 16.71 -17.77
CA MET A 557 16.59 16.99 -17.43
C MET A 557 16.13 18.28 -18.11
N PRO A 558 14.87 18.33 -18.59
CA PRO A 558 14.25 19.57 -19.00
C PRO A 558 13.75 20.35 -17.75
N ALA A 559 13.38 21.62 -17.92
CA ALA A 559 13.20 22.57 -16.81
C ALA A 559 12.03 22.22 -15.88
N VAL A 560 10.88 21.83 -16.45
CA VAL A 560 9.65 21.53 -15.71
C VAL A 560 9.76 20.17 -15.04
N ALA A 561 9.99 19.10 -15.81
CA ALA A 561 10.12 17.75 -15.25
C ALA A 561 11.31 17.65 -14.28
N GLY A 562 12.41 18.38 -14.52
CA GLY A 562 13.54 18.45 -13.60
C GLY A 562 13.19 19.19 -12.30
N GLY A 563 12.44 20.29 -12.38
CA GLY A 563 11.96 21.03 -11.22
C GLY A 563 10.96 20.21 -10.38
N LEU A 564 9.99 19.57 -11.02
CA LEU A 564 9.02 18.67 -10.37
C LEU A 564 9.74 17.50 -9.68
N ARG A 565 10.70 16.88 -10.37
CA ARG A 565 11.50 15.80 -9.81
C ARG A 565 12.30 16.25 -8.59
N TRP A 566 12.92 17.43 -8.64
CA TRP A 566 13.64 17.98 -7.48
C TRP A 566 12.70 18.17 -6.29
N ALA A 567 11.51 18.73 -6.50
CA ALA A 567 10.51 18.90 -5.45
C ALA A 567 10.09 17.53 -4.86
N GLN A 568 9.86 16.54 -5.72
CA GLN A 568 9.53 15.18 -5.31
C GLN A 568 10.66 14.51 -4.51
N GLU A 569 11.92 14.71 -4.90
CA GLU A 569 13.10 14.19 -4.18
C GLU A 569 13.17 14.80 -2.75
N LEU A 570 12.88 16.09 -2.60
CA LEU A 570 12.78 16.72 -1.27
C LEU A 570 11.58 16.20 -0.46
N GLN A 571 10.41 16.01 -1.09
CA GLN A 571 9.23 15.44 -0.42
C GLN A 571 9.53 14.02 0.09
N GLN A 572 10.10 13.14 -0.73
CA GLN A 572 10.44 11.77 -0.34
C GLN A 572 11.44 11.72 0.82
N ARG A 573 12.41 12.65 0.82
CA ARG A 573 13.42 12.77 1.88
C ARG A 573 12.82 13.03 3.26
N ILE A 574 11.74 13.83 3.35
CA ILE A 574 11.05 14.13 4.62
C ILE A 574 9.89 13.17 4.92
N GLN A 575 9.25 12.63 3.89
CA GLN A 575 8.10 11.74 4.04
C GLN A 575 8.52 10.35 4.53
N THR A 576 9.68 9.83 4.10
CA THR A 576 10.16 8.51 4.52
C THR A 576 10.43 8.43 6.03
N PRO A 577 11.15 9.38 6.65
CA PRO A 577 11.26 9.42 8.12
C PRO A 577 9.92 9.65 8.81
N PHE A 578 9.06 10.52 8.26
CA PHE A 578 7.75 10.81 8.84
C PHE A 578 6.83 9.57 8.90
N SER A 579 6.84 8.72 7.86
CA SER A 579 6.07 7.48 7.89
C SER A 579 6.59 6.49 8.92
N LYS A 580 7.92 6.44 9.15
CA LYS A 580 8.52 5.57 10.18
C LYS A 580 8.05 5.92 11.59
N PHE A 581 7.81 7.20 11.90
CA PHE A 581 7.26 7.60 13.20
C PHE A 581 5.88 6.99 13.49
N ARG A 582 5.07 6.66 12.46
CA ARG A 582 3.76 6.00 12.65
C ARG A 582 3.87 4.55 13.10
N HIS A 583 5.00 3.92 12.86
CA HIS A 583 5.25 2.52 13.22
C HIS A 583 5.95 2.35 14.57
N LEU A 584 6.25 3.46 15.27
CA LEU A 584 6.81 3.41 16.61
C LEU A 584 5.71 3.18 17.65
N SER A 585 5.92 2.21 18.54
CA SER A 585 4.98 1.89 19.62
C SER A 585 4.83 3.04 20.64
N TYR A 586 5.82 3.94 20.74
CA TYR A 586 5.79 5.10 21.63
C TYR A 586 5.29 6.37 20.92
N PRO A 587 4.27 7.08 21.46
CA PRO A 587 3.64 8.24 20.82
C PRO A 587 4.47 9.53 20.97
N CYS A 588 5.71 9.53 20.48
CA CYS A 588 6.62 10.68 20.59
C CYS A 588 6.12 11.96 19.90
N LEU A 589 5.27 11.81 18.88
CA LEU A 589 4.69 12.92 18.12
C LEU A 589 3.56 13.66 18.84
N GLU A 590 2.98 13.09 19.92
CA GLU A 590 1.93 13.74 20.73
C GLU A 590 2.49 14.79 21.70
N SER A 591 3.82 14.86 21.83
CA SER A 591 4.49 15.88 22.63
C SER A 591 4.36 17.28 22.00
N ALA A 592 4.55 18.34 22.80
CA ALA A 592 4.58 19.72 22.27
C ALA A 592 5.70 19.94 21.24
N GLU A 593 6.80 19.20 21.34
CA GLU A 593 7.87 19.16 20.33
C GLU A 593 7.41 18.45 19.06
N GLY A 594 6.76 17.29 19.20
CA GLY A 594 6.16 16.55 18.09
C GLY A 594 5.16 17.36 17.29
N ALA A 595 4.23 18.06 17.96
CA ALA A 595 3.24 18.92 17.31
C ALA A 595 3.89 20.06 16.49
N ARG A 596 4.97 20.67 16.99
CA ARG A 596 5.73 21.69 16.24
C ARG A 596 6.39 21.11 14.99
N VAL A 597 6.94 19.90 15.09
CA VAL A 597 7.60 19.20 13.99
C VAL A 597 6.60 18.78 12.91
N ILE A 598 5.40 18.30 13.32
CA ILE A 598 4.29 18.03 12.38
C ILE A 598 3.92 19.30 11.61
N HIS A 599 3.75 20.43 12.32
CA HIS A 599 3.41 21.69 11.66
C HIS A 599 4.47 22.14 10.66
N LYS A 600 5.76 22.06 11.01
CA LYS A 600 6.87 22.34 10.07
C LYS A 600 6.87 21.41 8.86
N TYR A 601 6.56 20.13 9.07
CA TYR A 601 6.46 19.14 7.99
C TYR A 601 5.32 19.49 7.03
N GLU A 602 4.13 19.80 7.56
CA GLU A 602 2.97 20.22 6.77
C GLU A 602 3.27 21.49 5.97
N GLU A 603 3.86 22.51 6.60
CA GLU A 603 4.27 23.76 5.93
C GLU A 603 5.26 23.47 4.78
N MET A 604 6.26 22.61 5.02
CA MET A 604 7.23 22.24 3.99
C MET A 604 6.59 21.49 2.82
N MET A 605 5.66 20.58 3.10
CA MET A 605 4.89 19.88 2.06
C MET A 605 4.07 20.86 1.22
N THR A 606 3.37 21.82 1.85
CA THR A 606 2.61 22.86 1.14
C THR A 606 3.50 23.75 0.27
N LEU A 607 4.71 24.09 0.72
CA LEU A 607 5.65 24.89 -0.06
C LEU A 607 6.19 24.16 -1.30
N LEU A 608 6.45 22.87 -1.17
CA LEU A 608 6.90 22.02 -2.28
C LEU A 608 5.75 21.80 -3.28
N ASP A 609 4.54 21.56 -2.79
CA ASP A 609 3.34 21.40 -3.62
C ASP A 609 3.04 22.68 -4.42
N ARG A 610 3.02 23.85 -3.74
CA ARG A 610 2.82 25.14 -4.40
C ARG A 610 3.87 25.44 -5.47
N TYR A 611 5.14 25.08 -5.22
CA TYR A 611 6.20 25.22 -6.22
C TYR A 611 5.94 24.33 -7.44
N SER A 612 5.59 23.06 -7.23
CA SER A 612 5.27 22.12 -8.30
C SER A 612 4.06 22.59 -9.14
N SER A 613 2.95 22.95 -8.49
CA SER A 613 1.74 23.42 -9.19
C SER A 613 2.02 24.69 -9.99
N SER A 614 2.70 25.68 -9.40
CA SER A 614 3.04 26.93 -10.11
C SER A 614 3.93 26.70 -11.33
N LEU A 615 4.93 25.82 -11.22
CA LEU A 615 5.82 25.47 -12.34
C LEU A 615 5.04 24.78 -13.46
N TYR A 616 4.13 23.87 -13.10
CA TYR A 616 3.33 23.11 -14.04
C TYR A 616 2.26 23.96 -14.75
N GLU A 617 1.55 24.82 -14.02
CA GLU A 617 0.54 25.74 -14.56
C GLU A 617 1.16 26.72 -15.55
N THR A 618 2.27 27.36 -15.18
CA THR A 618 3.00 28.31 -16.05
C THR A 618 3.43 27.66 -17.38
N TRP A 619 3.88 26.41 -17.32
CA TRP A 619 4.23 25.66 -18.52
C TRP A 619 3.01 25.31 -19.36
N THR A 620 1.93 24.85 -18.73
CA THR A 620 0.69 24.44 -19.41
C THR A 620 0.03 25.60 -20.16
N GLU A 621 0.04 26.80 -19.59
CA GLU A 621 -0.50 28.01 -20.24
C GLU A 621 0.28 28.41 -21.51
N SER A 622 1.61 28.26 -21.49
CA SER A 622 2.48 28.77 -22.56
C SER A 622 2.84 27.73 -23.63
N VAL A 623 2.82 26.43 -23.30
CA VAL A 623 3.33 25.36 -24.16
C VAL A 623 2.49 25.20 -25.43
N GLY A 624 1.16 25.40 -25.35
CA GLY A 624 0.26 25.25 -26.49
C GLY A 624 0.55 26.27 -27.58
N GLU A 625 0.46 27.56 -27.26
CA GLU A 625 0.69 28.66 -28.21
C GLU A 625 2.11 28.65 -28.75
N SER A 626 3.11 28.47 -27.88
CA SER A 626 4.51 28.47 -28.30
C SER A 626 4.85 27.32 -29.24
N SER A 627 4.31 26.11 -28.97
CA SER A 627 4.58 24.94 -29.83
C SER A 627 3.93 25.10 -31.21
N GLN A 628 2.69 25.60 -31.26
CA GLN A 628 1.99 25.84 -32.52
C GLN A 628 2.67 26.94 -33.35
N TYR A 629 3.08 28.03 -32.70
CA TYR A 629 3.85 29.09 -33.34
C TYR A 629 5.16 28.56 -33.94
N ASN A 630 5.96 27.83 -33.15
CA ASN A 630 7.23 27.30 -33.64
C ASN A 630 7.08 26.28 -34.78
N LEU A 631 6.02 25.48 -34.79
CA LEU A 631 5.74 24.55 -35.89
C LEU A 631 5.24 25.25 -37.16
N SER A 632 4.71 26.47 -37.03
CA SER A 632 4.30 27.30 -38.18
C SER A 632 5.46 27.99 -38.89
N LEU A 633 6.64 28.03 -38.27
CA LEU A 633 7.84 28.64 -38.86
C LEU A 633 8.39 27.81 -40.03
N PRO A 634 9.10 28.46 -40.97
CA PRO A 634 9.77 27.77 -42.08
C PRO A 634 10.76 26.71 -41.59
N ILE A 635 11.00 25.66 -42.38
CA ILE A 635 11.86 24.53 -41.98
C ILE A 635 13.38 24.83 -42.07
N ILE A 636 13.79 25.81 -42.88
CA ILE A 636 15.19 26.25 -43.05
C ILE A 636 15.27 27.78 -42.85
N CYS A 637 16.34 28.24 -42.22
CA CYS A 637 16.73 29.64 -42.16
C CYS A 637 18.03 29.86 -42.93
N ARG A 638 18.17 31.03 -43.57
CA ARG A 638 19.39 31.46 -44.25
C ARG A 638 19.95 32.68 -43.54
N ASP A 639 21.24 32.64 -43.22
CA ASP A 639 21.91 33.78 -42.61
C ASP A 639 22.13 34.86 -43.68
N PRO A 640 21.60 36.09 -43.50
CA PRO A 640 21.74 37.17 -44.46
C PRO A 640 23.20 37.59 -44.69
N ALA A 641 24.09 37.42 -43.71
CA ALA A 641 25.50 37.82 -43.81
C ALA A 641 26.36 36.77 -44.52
N THR A 642 26.23 35.50 -44.12
CA THR A 642 27.09 34.42 -44.63
C THR A 642 26.49 33.64 -45.80
N GLN A 643 25.20 33.83 -46.11
CA GLN A 643 24.43 33.07 -47.10
C GLN A 643 24.38 31.55 -46.84
N LEU A 644 24.83 31.10 -45.68
CA LEU A 644 24.73 29.71 -45.23
C LEU A 644 23.33 29.41 -44.71
N ILE A 645 22.95 28.14 -44.77
CA ILE A 645 21.65 27.66 -44.30
C ILE A 645 21.78 26.92 -42.97
N SER A 646 20.72 26.95 -42.18
CA SER A 646 20.57 26.24 -40.91
C SER A 646 19.15 25.69 -40.78
N VAL A 647 18.99 24.53 -40.13
CA VAL A 647 17.66 23.98 -39.85
C VAL A 647 16.96 24.83 -38.79
N ASN A 648 15.74 25.28 -39.06
CA ASN A 648 14.99 26.15 -38.16
C ASN A 648 14.14 25.33 -37.17
N PHE A 649 14.81 24.47 -36.39
CA PHE A 649 14.15 23.69 -35.35
C PHE A 649 14.37 24.37 -33.99
N ASN A 650 13.33 25.05 -33.49
CA ASN A 650 13.45 25.82 -32.25
C ASN A 650 13.81 24.90 -31.05
N PRO A 651 14.86 25.22 -30.26
CA PRO A 651 15.22 24.47 -29.05
C PRO A 651 14.06 24.26 -28.06
N GLN A 652 13.09 25.17 -28.04
CA GLN A 652 11.88 25.02 -27.24
C GLN A 652 11.08 23.77 -27.63
N LEU A 653 10.93 23.43 -28.91
CA LEU A 653 10.25 22.21 -29.34
C LEU A 653 10.99 20.96 -28.86
N ALA A 654 12.32 20.96 -28.93
CA ALA A 654 13.14 19.88 -28.39
C ALA A 654 12.96 19.75 -26.87
N SER A 655 12.81 20.87 -26.16
CA SER A 655 12.52 20.88 -24.72
C SER A 655 11.14 20.27 -24.43
N VAL A 656 10.08 20.67 -25.15
CA VAL A 656 8.71 20.13 -25.00
C VAL A 656 8.68 18.62 -25.24
N LEU A 657 9.35 18.13 -26.27
CA LEU A 657 9.44 16.68 -26.54
C LEU A 657 10.13 15.92 -25.40
N ARG A 658 11.11 16.52 -24.72
CA ARG A 658 11.74 15.94 -23.55
C ARG A 658 10.82 16.03 -22.33
N GLU A 659 10.15 17.17 -22.11
CA GLU A 659 9.19 17.36 -21.02
C GLU A 659 8.12 16.27 -21.07
N VAL A 660 7.43 16.11 -22.19
CA VAL A 660 6.38 15.10 -22.36
C VAL A 660 6.90 13.69 -22.09
N LYS A 661 8.10 13.36 -22.58
CA LYS A 661 8.72 12.05 -22.33
C LYS A 661 8.94 11.77 -20.83
N TYR A 662 9.44 12.75 -20.09
CA TYR A 662 9.69 12.59 -18.65
C TYR A 662 8.39 12.61 -17.83
N LEU A 663 7.41 13.43 -18.22
CA LEU A 663 6.10 13.50 -17.58
C LEU A 663 5.28 12.21 -17.80
N GLU A 664 5.32 11.59 -18.98
CA GLU A 664 4.68 10.27 -19.23
C GLU A 664 5.25 9.17 -18.32
N MET A 665 6.56 9.22 -18.04
CA MET A 665 7.22 8.26 -17.14
C MET A 665 6.85 8.51 -15.66
N GLY A 666 6.57 9.76 -15.29
CA GLY A 666 6.28 10.18 -13.90
C GLY A 666 4.83 9.97 -13.44
N ARG A 667 3.88 9.67 -14.36
CA ARG A 667 2.47 9.31 -14.10
C ARG A 667 1.67 10.17 -13.10
N SER A 668 2.03 11.43 -12.86
CA SER A 668 1.36 12.25 -11.82
C SER A 668 0.46 13.37 -12.36
N GLU A 669 0.68 13.90 -13.56
CA GLU A 669 -0.01 15.11 -14.03
C GLU A 669 -0.51 14.99 -15.49
N ALA A 670 -1.64 15.63 -15.78
CA ALA A 670 -2.36 15.52 -17.05
C ALA A 670 -1.77 16.43 -18.14
N ILE A 671 -0.89 15.88 -18.97
CA ILE A 671 -0.16 16.61 -20.02
C ILE A 671 -1.13 17.28 -21.01
N PRO A 672 -0.93 18.56 -21.39
CA PRO A 672 -1.78 19.26 -22.36
C PRO A 672 -1.86 18.55 -23.71
N ASP A 673 -3.07 18.42 -24.27
CA ASP A 673 -3.32 17.70 -25.53
C ASP A 673 -2.47 18.20 -26.70
N THR A 674 -2.19 19.51 -26.75
CA THR A 674 -1.30 20.11 -27.76
C THR A 674 0.12 19.56 -27.68
N ALA A 675 0.69 19.45 -26.46
CA ALA A 675 2.03 18.92 -26.26
C ALA A 675 2.09 17.41 -26.56
N VAL A 676 1.02 16.66 -26.23
CA VAL A 676 0.88 15.25 -26.59
C VAL A 676 0.84 15.07 -28.11
N GLN A 677 0.08 15.90 -28.84
CA GLN A 677 0.03 15.87 -30.30
C GLN A 677 1.40 16.14 -30.95
N VAL A 678 2.18 17.08 -30.42
CA VAL A 678 3.57 17.30 -30.90
C VAL A 678 4.46 16.10 -30.60
N TYR A 679 4.24 15.43 -29.46
CA TYR A 679 5.02 14.26 -29.08
C TYR A 679 4.66 12.99 -29.86
N THR A 680 3.42 12.84 -30.36
CA THR A 680 3.04 11.72 -31.24
C THR A 680 3.70 11.83 -32.61
N THR A 681 3.85 13.05 -33.14
CA THR A 681 4.55 13.31 -34.40
C THR A 681 6.07 13.36 -34.25
N ARG A 682 6.62 13.18 -33.04
CA ARG A 682 8.07 13.28 -32.77
C ARG A 682 8.93 12.46 -33.72
N GLY A 683 8.53 11.23 -34.04
CA GLY A 683 9.33 10.33 -34.88
C GLY A 683 9.53 10.91 -36.28
N GLN A 684 8.48 11.52 -36.82
CA GLN A 684 8.51 12.21 -38.12
C GLN A 684 9.34 13.49 -38.02
N LEU A 685 9.14 14.32 -36.99
CA LEU A 685 9.93 15.55 -36.79
C LEU A 685 11.43 15.27 -36.67
N TRP A 686 11.83 14.27 -35.88
CA TRP A 686 13.24 13.87 -35.76
C TRP A 686 13.80 13.34 -37.07
N GLN A 687 13.01 12.58 -37.83
CA GLN A 687 13.40 12.13 -39.16
C GLN A 687 13.62 13.32 -40.12
N TYR A 688 12.77 14.35 -40.06
CA TYR A 688 12.89 15.55 -40.87
C TYR A 688 14.14 16.35 -40.48
N VAL A 689 14.31 16.63 -39.18
CA VAL A 689 15.47 17.38 -38.65
C VAL A 689 16.78 16.68 -39.03
N ALA A 690 16.91 15.37 -38.79
CA ALA A 690 18.15 14.65 -39.08
C ALA A 690 18.52 14.69 -40.58
N ASN A 691 17.54 14.55 -41.47
CA ASN A 691 17.80 14.62 -42.91
C ASN A 691 18.09 16.05 -43.39
N LEU A 692 17.40 17.04 -42.82
CA LEU A 692 17.67 18.45 -43.09
C LEU A 692 19.05 18.87 -42.58
N GLU A 693 19.48 18.46 -41.38
CA GLU A 693 20.81 18.76 -40.84
C GLU A 693 21.92 18.16 -41.71
N LEU A 694 21.74 16.93 -42.19
CA LEU A 694 22.67 16.32 -43.15
C LEU A 694 22.72 17.09 -44.48
N THR A 695 21.55 17.52 -44.99
CA THR A 695 21.45 18.28 -46.24
C THR A 695 22.11 19.66 -46.11
N VAL A 696 21.80 20.38 -45.03
CA VAL A 696 22.39 21.66 -44.66
C VAL A 696 23.90 21.55 -44.50
N GLY A 697 24.38 20.53 -43.78
CA GLY A 697 25.81 20.30 -43.57
C GLY A 697 26.56 20.07 -44.88
N ARG A 698 25.98 19.29 -45.80
CA ARG A 698 26.57 19.05 -47.13
C ARG A 698 26.52 20.28 -48.02
N TYR A 699 25.41 21.02 -48.04
CA TYR A 699 25.30 22.26 -48.80
C TYR A 699 26.32 23.31 -48.32
N ASN A 700 26.40 23.54 -47.00
CA ASN A 700 27.38 24.46 -46.42
C ASN A 700 28.81 24.01 -46.69
N LYS A 701 29.08 22.69 -46.69
CA LYS A 701 30.37 22.14 -47.10
C LYS A 701 30.69 22.46 -48.57
N VAL A 702 29.72 22.32 -49.48
CA VAL A 702 29.90 22.71 -50.89
C VAL A 702 30.21 24.21 -50.98
N MET A 703 29.42 25.07 -50.32
CA MET A 703 29.65 26.52 -50.32
C MET A 703 31.04 26.92 -49.80
N HIS A 704 31.61 26.18 -48.83
CA HIS A 704 32.95 26.45 -48.29
C HIS A 704 34.11 25.82 -49.09
N SER A 705 33.87 24.75 -49.87
CA SER A 705 34.92 23.95 -50.51
C SER A 705 35.11 24.18 -52.01
N VAL A 706 34.12 24.80 -52.67
CA VAL A 706 34.20 25.15 -54.09
C VAL A 706 35.27 26.23 -54.28
N LEU A 707 36.24 25.97 -55.15
CA LEU A 707 37.25 26.96 -55.56
C LEU A 707 36.67 27.93 -56.60
N ASP A 708 37.27 29.11 -56.75
CA ASP A 708 36.85 30.10 -57.74
C ASP A 708 36.85 29.56 -59.18
N VAL A 709 37.76 28.63 -59.49
CA VAL A 709 37.84 27.96 -60.81
C VAL A 709 36.80 26.86 -60.99
N GLU A 710 36.28 26.30 -59.91
CA GLU A 710 35.24 25.26 -59.93
C GLU A 710 33.83 25.86 -59.89
N HIS A 711 33.66 27.02 -59.24
CA HIS A 711 32.36 27.67 -59.04
C HIS A 711 31.57 27.85 -60.36
N PRO A 712 32.15 28.37 -61.45
CA PRO A 712 31.44 28.51 -62.72
C PRO A 712 30.94 27.19 -63.33
N LEU A 713 31.61 26.06 -63.03
CA LEU A 713 31.23 24.74 -63.54
C LEU A 713 30.02 24.16 -62.80
N VAL A 714 29.85 24.49 -61.52
CA VAL A 714 28.75 24.00 -60.68
C VAL A 714 27.62 25.02 -60.46
N GLN A 715 27.82 26.28 -60.86
CA GLN A 715 26.90 27.39 -60.63
C GLN A 715 25.45 27.12 -61.09
N GLY A 716 25.26 26.46 -62.23
CA GLY A 716 23.92 26.12 -62.73
C GLY A 716 23.16 25.20 -61.77
N GLN A 717 23.84 24.15 -61.29
CA GLN A 717 23.25 23.19 -60.36
C GLN A 717 23.02 23.81 -58.98
N LEU A 718 23.92 24.68 -58.52
CA LEU A 718 23.73 25.46 -57.29
C LEU A 718 22.50 26.36 -57.37
N ARG A 719 22.24 27.00 -58.52
CA ARG A 719 21.06 27.83 -58.73
C ARG A 719 19.75 27.03 -58.67
N ASP A 720 19.73 25.83 -59.24
CA ASP A 720 18.55 24.96 -59.21
C ASP A 720 18.27 24.47 -57.78
N ILE A 721 19.32 24.11 -57.04
CA ILE A 721 19.23 23.75 -55.62
C ILE A 721 18.75 24.94 -54.77
N ASP A 722 19.28 26.15 -55.02
CA ASP A 722 18.86 27.37 -54.32
C ASP A 722 17.39 27.70 -54.56
N ALA A 723 16.89 27.49 -55.79
CA ALA A 723 15.47 27.67 -56.11
C ALA A 723 14.59 26.69 -55.34
N GLN A 724 15.02 25.44 -55.16
CA GLN A 724 14.33 24.48 -54.31
C GLN A 724 14.36 24.91 -52.84
N LEU A 725 15.54 25.31 -52.34
CA LEU A 725 15.72 25.76 -50.95
C LEU A 725 14.92 27.02 -50.61
N GLN A 726 14.61 27.89 -51.58
CA GLN A 726 13.77 29.07 -51.36
C GLN A 726 12.34 28.67 -50.94
N ASN A 727 11.81 27.58 -51.47
CA ASN A 727 10.51 27.06 -51.08
C ASN A 727 10.47 26.63 -49.59
N ALA A 728 11.57 26.06 -49.08
CA ALA A 728 11.74 25.74 -47.65
C ALA A 728 11.89 26.94 -46.72
N GLN A 729 12.26 28.11 -47.26
CA GLN A 729 12.46 29.34 -46.49
C GLN A 729 11.17 30.16 -46.36
N GLU A 730 10.30 30.10 -47.37
CA GLU A 730 9.14 31.00 -47.47
C GLU A 730 7.80 30.30 -47.24
N SER A 731 7.61 29.07 -47.73
CA SER A 731 6.27 28.45 -47.82
C SER A 731 6.10 27.19 -46.95
N LEU A 732 7.14 26.37 -46.81
CA LEU A 732 7.06 25.08 -46.12
C LEU A 732 7.32 25.23 -44.62
N ASN A 733 6.34 24.82 -43.82
CA ASN A 733 6.46 24.68 -42.37
C ASN A 733 6.43 23.22 -41.93
N TRP A 734 6.66 22.97 -40.63
CA TRP A 734 6.78 21.62 -40.06
C TRP A 734 5.50 20.78 -40.14
N ASN A 735 4.33 21.42 -40.31
CA ASN A 735 3.01 20.77 -40.40
C ASN A 735 2.50 20.62 -41.85
N SER A 736 3.28 21.08 -42.83
CA SER A 736 2.86 21.06 -44.25
C SER A 736 2.79 19.62 -44.79
N GLN A 737 1.85 19.36 -45.71
CA GLN A 737 1.74 18.06 -46.36
C GLN A 737 2.86 17.86 -47.39
N GLY A 738 3.43 16.66 -47.48
CA GLY A 738 4.46 16.33 -48.47
C GLY A 738 5.90 16.77 -48.12
N VAL A 739 6.12 17.32 -46.92
CA VAL A 739 7.45 17.79 -46.47
C VAL A 739 8.54 16.71 -46.60
N TRP A 740 8.22 15.45 -46.30
CA TRP A 740 9.18 14.35 -46.44
C TRP A 740 9.68 14.16 -47.87
N GLN A 741 8.78 14.16 -48.86
CA GLN A 741 9.14 13.99 -50.27
C GLN A 741 10.05 15.13 -50.74
N TYR A 742 9.69 16.36 -50.36
CA TYR A 742 10.53 17.53 -50.60
C TYR A 742 11.94 17.39 -49.97
N ILE A 743 12.02 16.98 -48.70
CA ILE A 743 13.32 16.78 -48.01
C ILE A 743 14.15 15.74 -48.75
N GLN A 744 13.55 14.64 -49.22
CA GLN A 744 14.26 13.62 -49.99
C GLN A 744 14.82 14.17 -51.30
N GLU A 745 14.01 14.90 -52.08
CA GLU A 745 14.42 15.47 -53.38
C GLU A 745 15.59 16.46 -53.23
N VAL A 746 15.50 17.38 -52.25
CA VAL A 746 16.56 18.37 -51.99
C VAL A 746 17.81 17.69 -51.45
N ARG A 747 17.65 16.77 -50.50
CA ARG A 747 18.78 16.00 -49.95
C ARG A 747 19.51 15.25 -51.04
N ASP A 748 18.81 14.54 -51.91
CA ASP A 748 19.42 13.71 -52.94
C ASP A 748 20.14 14.57 -53.99
N SER A 749 19.58 15.75 -54.32
CA SER A 749 20.23 16.74 -55.21
C SER A 749 21.51 17.32 -54.61
N VAL A 750 21.49 17.72 -53.34
CA VAL A 750 22.68 18.23 -52.62
C VAL A 750 23.72 17.14 -52.43
N CYS A 751 23.30 15.92 -52.10
CA CYS A 751 24.19 14.77 -51.92
C CYS A 751 24.90 14.39 -53.22
N ASP A 752 24.20 14.39 -54.36
CA ASP A 752 24.81 14.14 -55.68
C ASP A 752 25.89 15.18 -55.99
N LEU A 753 25.58 16.47 -55.81
CA LEU A 753 26.53 17.55 -56.06
C LEU A 753 27.76 17.47 -55.14
N GLU A 754 27.55 17.33 -53.83
CA GLU A 754 28.64 17.25 -52.86
C GLU A 754 29.52 16.02 -53.09
N SER A 755 28.92 14.86 -53.38
CA SER A 755 29.69 13.63 -53.63
C SER A 755 30.53 13.74 -54.90
N ARG A 756 29.99 14.35 -55.97
CA ARG A 756 30.75 14.60 -57.20
C ARG A 756 31.89 15.59 -56.96
N LEU A 757 31.62 16.69 -56.26
CA LEU A 757 32.63 17.69 -55.94
C LEU A 757 33.73 17.09 -55.06
N GLN A 758 33.40 16.35 -54.00
CA GLN A 758 34.39 15.69 -53.16
C GLN A 758 35.27 14.73 -53.97
N ARG A 759 34.69 13.93 -54.87
CA ARG A 759 35.50 13.08 -55.77
C ARG A 759 36.43 13.87 -56.67
N THR A 760 36.03 15.06 -57.14
CA THR A 760 36.94 15.93 -57.92
C THR A 760 38.09 16.44 -57.06
N LYS A 761 37.84 16.78 -55.78
CA LYS A 761 38.88 17.14 -54.82
C LYS A 761 39.84 15.99 -54.56
N ASP A 762 39.32 14.79 -54.29
CA ASP A 762 40.13 13.58 -54.08
C ASP A 762 41.02 13.29 -55.31
N ASN A 763 40.49 13.53 -56.51
CA ASN A 763 41.26 13.42 -57.75
C ASN A 763 42.38 14.49 -57.83
N VAL A 764 42.12 15.73 -57.42
CA VAL A 764 43.14 16.80 -57.35
C VAL A 764 44.21 16.47 -56.32
N GLU A 765 43.85 15.96 -55.15
CA GLU A 765 44.80 15.47 -54.14
C GLU A 765 45.64 14.30 -54.67
N ALA A 766 45.04 13.39 -55.43
CA ALA A 766 45.77 12.31 -56.09
C ALA A 766 46.76 12.83 -57.15
N ILE A 767 46.40 13.91 -57.88
CA ILE A 767 47.32 14.62 -58.78
C ILE A 767 48.47 15.24 -57.99
N GLN A 768 48.18 15.91 -56.86
CA GLN A 768 49.19 16.45 -55.94
C GLN A 768 50.12 15.39 -55.36
N SER A 769 49.59 14.21 -55.02
CA SER A 769 50.39 13.07 -54.57
C SER A 769 51.31 12.54 -55.67
N CYS A 770 50.84 12.48 -56.91
CA CYS A 770 51.69 12.18 -58.08
C CYS A 770 52.83 13.18 -58.18
N MET A 771 52.57 14.48 -58.11
CA MET A 771 53.61 15.52 -58.18
C MET A 771 54.60 15.45 -57.01
N SER A 772 54.10 15.20 -55.80
CA SER A 772 54.94 15.04 -54.60
C SER A 772 55.88 13.83 -54.72
N SER A 773 55.47 12.76 -55.41
CA SER A 773 56.34 11.61 -55.67
C SER A 773 57.55 11.95 -56.56
N TRP A 774 57.49 13.05 -57.31
CA TRP A 774 58.60 13.52 -58.15
C TRP A 774 59.67 14.24 -57.33
N ALA A 775 59.37 14.69 -56.11
CA ALA A 775 60.29 15.41 -55.21
C ALA A 775 61.25 14.45 -54.47
N SER A 776 61.88 13.55 -55.22
CA SER A 776 62.99 12.71 -54.77
C SER A 776 64.25 13.13 -55.52
N PRO A 777 65.42 13.23 -54.87
CA PRO A 777 66.67 13.51 -55.56
C PRO A 777 66.91 12.44 -56.62
N MET A 778 67.10 12.85 -57.89
CA MET A 778 67.34 11.92 -59.00
C MET A 778 68.64 11.11 -58.80
N PHE A 779 69.60 11.69 -58.09
CA PHE A 779 70.88 11.07 -57.75
C PHE A 779 71.07 11.11 -56.24
N ASP A 780 71.34 9.94 -55.65
CA ASP A 780 71.57 9.78 -54.21
C ASP A 780 72.90 9.05 -53.95
N ARG A 781 73.26 8.95 -52.66
CA ARG A 781 74.44 8.21 -52.21
C ARG A 781 74.07 6.73 -52.04
N LYS A 782 74.99 5.83 -52.37
CA LYS A 782 74.81 4.38 -52.21
C LYS A 782 74.46 4.06 -50.74
N GLU A 783 73.35 3.37 -50.51
CA GLU A 783 72.81 3.01 -49.18
C GLU A 783 72.44 4.19 -48.24
N GLY A 784 72.32 5.43 -48.75
CA GLY A 784 71.90 6.58 -47.94
C GLY A 784 72.91 7.06 -46.88
N LYS A 785 74.13 6.51 -46.87
CA LYS A 785 75.17 6.86 -45.89
C LYS A 785 75.83 8.20 -46.23
N LYS A 786 75.97 9.09 -45.23
CA LYS A 786 76.61 10.42 -45.34
C LYS A 786 78.10 10.37 -45.73
N ASP A 787 78.73 9.21 -45.64
CA ASP A 787 80.16 9.01 -45.93
C ASP A 787 80.41 8.33 -47.29
N ALA A 788 79.34 7.88 -47.96
CA ALA A 788 79.42 7.20 -49.25
C ALA A 788 79.46 8.19 -50.43
N LEU A 789 80.14 7.79 -51.51
CA LEU A 789 80.19 8.53 -52.78
C LEU A 789 78.84 8.49 -53.51
N LEU A 790 78.57 9.51 -54.33
CA LEU A 790 77.43 9.54 -55.24
C LEU A 790 77.57 8.39 -56.26
N SER A 791 76.57 7.51 -56.37
CA SER A 791 76.64 6.38 -57.31
C SER A 791 76.36 6.86 -58.74
N LEU A 792 77.38 6.89 -59.60
CA LEU A 792 77.26 7.31 -61.01
C LEU A 792 77.17 6.12 -61.98
N GLU A 793 77.39 4.89 -61.50
CA GLU A 793 77.36 3.66 -62.31
C GLU A 793 75.95 3.38 -62.86
N ASP A 794 74.90 3.65 -62.06
CA ASP A 794 73.49 3.39 -62.42
C ASP A 794 72.78 4.60 -63.05
N ARG A 795 73.53 5.55 -63.63
CA ARG A 795 72.98 6.84 -64.10
C ARG A 795 71.88 6.66 -65.14
N ALA A 796 72.10 5.80 -66.15
CA ALA A 796 71.14 5.58 -67.22
C ALA A 796 69.83 4.97 -66.69
N GLU A 797 69.93 3.98 -65.79
CA GLU A 797 68.78 3.32 -65.18
C GLU A 797 67.99 4.21 -64.23
N ARG A 798 68.65 5.10 -63.47
CA ARG A 798 67.99 6.08 -62.59
C ARG A 798 67.21 7.13 -63.38
N VAL A 799 67.81 7.62 -64.47
CA VAL A 799 67.15 8.57 -65.37
C VAL A 799 65.96 7.90 -66.05
N ASP A 800 66.10 6.67 -66.55
CA ASP A 800 65.01 5.92 -67.19
C ASP A 800 63.86 5.60 -66.21
N ARG A 801 64.18 5.23 -64.96
CA ARG A 801 63.19 5.05 -63.89
C ARG A 801 62.42 6.33 -63.59
N PHE A 802 63.11 7.48 -63.54
CA PHE A 802 62.47 8.77 -63.32
C PHE A 802 61.56 9.16 -64.49
N TYR A 803 62.01 9.03 -65.73
CA TYR A 803 61.15 9.30 -66.91
C TYR A 803 59.97 8.35 -67.00
N SER A 804 60.13 7.08 -66.62
CA SER A 804 59.03 6.11 -66.55
C SER A 804 58.02 6.46 -65.45
N LEU A 805 58.48 6.97 -64.31
CA LEU A 805 57.62 7.50 -63.24
C LEU A 805 56.83 8.74 -63.70
N ILE A 806 57.47 9.68 -64.41
CA ILE A 806 56.78 10.85 -64.97
C ILE A 806 55.75 10.43 -66.01
N ARG A 807 56.08 9.49 -66.91
CA ARG A 807 55.14 9.00 -67.95
C ARG A 807 53.92 8.32 -67.34
N SER A 808 54.12 7.39 -66.41
CA SER A 808 53.01 6.71 -65.70
C SER A 808 52.18 7.67 -64.84
N SER A 809 52.83 8.67 -64.22
CA SER A 809 52.12 9.75 -63.52
C SER A 809 51.27 10.59 -64.49
N GLY A 810 51.80 10.92 -65.68
CA GLY A 810 51.07 11.66 -66.71
C GLY A 810 49.82 10.94 -67.22
N GLU A 811 49.93 9.63 -67.50
CA GLU A 811 48.78 8.79 -67.87
C GLU A 811 47.70 8.79 -66.77
N LYS A 812 48.11 8.68 -65.51
CA LYS A 812 47.21 8.74 -64.36
C LYS A 812 46.55 10.11 -64.21
N ILE A 813 47.30 11.20 -64.38
CA ILE A 813 46.77 12.58 -64.32
C ILE A 813 45.73 12.80 -65.43
N HIS A 814 45.98 12.35 -66.66
CA HIS A 814 45.00 12.44 -67.75
C HIS A 814 43.74 11.63 -67.47
N PHE A 815 43.87 10.44 -66.90
CA PHE A 815 42.73 9.64 -66.46
C PHE A 815 41.89 10.37 -65.39
N LEU A 816 42.54 10.98 -64.40
CA LEU A 816 41.88 11.75 -63.34
C LEU A 816 41.21 13.03 -63.89
N LEU A 817 41.83 13.71 -64.85
CA LEU A 817 41.23 14.88 -65.53
C LEU A 817 39.99 14.50 -66.34
N LYS A 818 40.02 13.36 -67.06
CA LYS A 818 38.84 12.86 -67.78
C LYS A 818 37.70 12.50 -66.82
N SER A 819 38.03 11.87 -65.68
CA SER A 819 37.08 11.61 -64.60
C SER A 819 36.47 12.91 -64.06
N ASN A 820 37.28 13.95 -63.85
CA ASN A 820 36.80 15.26 -63.39
C ASN A 820 35.83 15.93 -64.38
N LEU A 821 36.08 15.83 -65.69
CA LEU A 821 35.16 16.33 -66.73
C LEU A 821 33.76 15.70 -66.61
N GLU A 822 33.71 14.37 -66.44
CA GLU A 822 32.46 13.62 -66.26
C GLU A 822 31.78 13.98 -64.93
N LEU A 823 32.55 14.13 -63.85
CA LEU A 823 32.04 14.49 -62.53
C LEU A 823 31.46 15.91 -62.49
N PHE A 824 32.05 16.88 -63.20
CA PHE A 824 31.49 18.23 -63.33
C PHE A 824 30.33 18.31 -64.33
N ARG A 825 30.13 17.28 -65.16
CA ARG A 825 29.18 17.29 -66.30
C ARG A 825 29.43 18.48 -67.24
N ALA A 826 30.69 18.85 -67.40
CA ALA A 826 31.10 20.01 -68.18
C ALA A 826 31.29 19.65 -69.66
N GLU A 827 31.12 20.64 -70.55
CA GLU A 827 31.42 20.47 -71.97
C GLU A 827 32.92 20.69 -72.24
N PRO A 828 33.59 19.79 -73.00
CA PRO A 828 35.03 19.91 -73.27
C PRO A 828 35.46 21.23 -73.92
N ALA A 829 34.56 21.86 -74.67
CA ALA A 829 34.83 23.11 -75.39
C ALA A 829 34.58 24.38 -74.54
N SER A 830 33.97 24.24 -73.35
CA SER A 830 33.58 25.38 -72.50
C SER A 830 34.80 26.16 -72.01
N ASN A 831 34.68 27.50 -71.98
CA ASN A 831 35.70 28.38 -71.43
C ASN A 831 35.93 28.14 -69.93
N GLN A 832 34.90 27.70 -69.20
CA GLN A 832 34.99 27.38 -67.77
C GLN A 832 35.84 26.12 -67.54
N TRP A 833 35.68 25.11 -68.41
CA TRP A 833 36.48 23.89 -68.34
C TRP A 833 37.94 24.14 -68.71
N LYS A 834 38.20 25.02 -69.69
CA LYS A 834 39.57 25.45 -70.04
C LYS A 834 40.27 26.14 -68.86
N ALA A 835 39.58 27.04 -68.15
CA ALA A 835 40.13 27.70 -66.96
C ALA A 835 40.47 26.69 -65.83
N TYR A 836 39.65 25.65 -65.64
CA TYR A 836 39.96 24.58 -64.70
C TYR A 836 41.18 23.74 -65.14
N ILE A 837 41.33 23.47 -66.44
CA ILE A 837 42.54 22.81 -66.96
C ILE A 837 43.78 23.68 -66.73
N GLU A 838 43.71 24.99 -67.02
CA GLU A 838 44.82 25.92 -66.78
C GLU A 838 45.28 25.90 -65.32
N TYR A 839 44.34 25.87 -64.37
CA TYR A 839 44.65 25.70 -62.94
C TYR A 839 45.42 24.40 -62.63
N ILE A 840 45.02 23.28 -63.23
CA ILE A 840 45.72 22.00 -63.04
C ILE A 840 47.10 22.02 -63.73
N ASP A 841 47.20 22.63 -64.91
CA ASP A 841 48.46 22.77 -65.65
C ASP A 841 49.46 23.63 -64.85
N ASP A 842 49.04 24.73 -64.24
CA ASP A 842 49.88 25.55 -63.34
C ASP A 842 50.38 24.74 -62.14
N MET A 843 49.50 23.94 -61.54
CA MET A 843 49.86 23.06 -60.43
C MET A 843 50.91 22.01 -60.85
N ILE A 844 50.80 21.46 -62.06
CA ILE A 844 51.76 20.50 -62.63
C ILE A 844 53.11 21.17 -62.89
N ILE A 845 53.10 22.40 -63.39
CA ILE A 845 54.32 23.20 -63.59
C ILE A 845 55.05 23.39 -62.26
N ASP A 846 54.35 23.75 -61.19
CA ASP A 846 54.92 23.86 -59.84
C ASP A 846 55.49 22.54 -59.33
N GLY A 847 54.80 21.41 -59.60
CA GLY A 847 55.30 20.07 -59.31
C GLY A 847 56.64 19.76 -59.95
N PHE A 848 56.82 20.15 -61.22
CA PHE A 848 58.10 20.01 -61.92
C PHE A 848 59.18 20.92 -61.33
N PHE A 849 58.86 22.18 -61.03
CA PHE A 849 59.80 23.09 -60.38
C PHE A 849 60.28 22.56 -59.02
N ASN A 850 59.37 22.04 -58.20
CA ASN A 850 59.71 21.46 -56.89
C ASN A 850 60.59 20.21 -57.01
N SER A 851 60.37 19.36 -58.01
CA SER A 851 61.22 18.20 -58.29
C SER A 851 62.65 18.60 -58.68
N ILE A 852 62.77 19.61 -59.55
CA ILE A 852 64.07 20.19 -59.95
C ILE A 852 64.76 20.82 -58.75
N GLU A 853 64.03 21.63 -57.97
CA GLU A 853 64.54 22.31 -56.79
C GLU A 853 65.02 21.31 -55.73
N CYS A 854 64.26 20.25 -55.45
CA CYS A 854 64.65 19.16 -54.53
C CYS A 854 66.00 18.54 -54.94
N SER A 855 66.15 18.23 -56.23
CA SER A 855 67.40 17.66 -56.76
C SER A 855 68.56 18.66 -56.68
N LEU A 856 68.32 19.96 -56.97
CA LEU A 856 69.34 21.01 -56.90
C LEU A 856 69.76 21.34 -55.46
N LYS A 857 68.81 21.43 -54.53
CA LYS A 857 69.06 21.58 -53.08
C LYS A 857 69.88 20.41 -52.55
N PHE A 858 69.51 19.18 -52.91
CA PHE A 858 70.32 18.01 -52.56
C PHE A 858 71.76 18.15 -53.07
N PHE A 859 71.98 18.59 -54.32
CA PHE A 859 73.34 18.84 -54.81
C PHE A 859 74.05 19.95 -54.05
N LEU A 860 73.39 21.08 -53.76
CA LEU A 860 73.94 22.19 -52.97
C LEU A 860 74.36 21.73 -51.58
N ASP A 861 73.46 21.11 -50.81
CA ASP A 861 73.71 20.63 -49.43
C ASP A 861 74.85 19.60 -49.38
N ASN A 862 75.05 18.84 -50.45
CA ASN A 862 76.09 17.83 -50.55
C ASN A 862 77.40 18.35 -51.20
N THR A 863 77.43 19.58 -51.73
CA THR A 863 78.61 20.20 -52.35
C THR A 863 79.13 21.45 -51.63
N ASP A 864 78.38 21.97 -50.67
CA ASP A 864 78.77 23.14 -49.88
C ASP A 864 79.95 22.82 -48.94
N VAL A 865 80.94 23.72 -48.94
CA VAL A 865 82.25 23.50 -48.30
C VAL A 865 82.19 23.77 -46.81
N ASP A 866 81.23 24.59 -46.35
CA ASP A 866 81.13 25.06 -44.97
C ASP A 866 80.25 24.17 -44.07
N MET A 867 79.54 23.17 -44.61
CA MET A 867 78.61 22.31 -43.85
C MET A 867 79.05 20.85 -43.63
N VAL A 868 80.22 20.42 -44.11
CA VAL A 868 80.68 19.02 -43.92
C VAL A 868 82.07 18.96 -43.28
N ALA A 869 82.10 18.81 -41.95
CA ALA A 869 83.26 18.31 -41.22
C ALA A 869 83.45 16.80 -41.50
N GLY A 870 83.90 16.49 -42.72
CA GLY A 870 84.04 15.11 -43.22
C GLY A 870 84.62 15.12 -44.63
N MET A 871 85.94 15.13 -44.72
CA MET A 871 86.70 15.23 -45.98
C MET A 871 86.55 13.98 -46.88
N THR A 872 85.53 13.91 -47.74
CA THR A 872 85.54 12.97 -48.89
C THR A 872 84.89 13.53 -50.16
N PHE A 873 83.80 14.31 -50.08
CA PHE A 873 83.10 14.79 -51.28
C PHE A 873 83.90 15.85 -52.08
N VAL A 874 84.56 16.79 -51.40
CA VAL A 874 85.34 17.88 -52.03
C VAL A 874 86.63 17.36 -52.71
N LYS A 875 87.19 16.24 -52.25
CA LYS A 875 88.40 15.64 -52.85
C LYS A 875 88.10 14.92 -54.17
N GLN A 876 86.93 14.32 -54.34
CA GLN A 876 86.52 13.70 -55.61
C GLN A 876 86.31 14.76 -56.73
N PHE A 877 85.76 15.92 -56.35
CA PHE A 877 85.46 17.03 -57.29
C PHE A 877 86.66 17.89 -57.68
N ARG A 878 87.74 17.89 -56.90
CA ARG A 878 88.99 18.57 -57.28
C ARG A 878 89.85 17.75 -58.26
N CYS A 879 89.66 16.43 -58.36
CA CYS A 879 90.49 15.56 -59.21
C CYS A 879 89.91 15.28 -60.60
N THR A 880 88.72 15.77 -60.94
CA THR A 880 88.19 15.71 -62.31
C THR A 880 87.47 17.02 -62.60
N GLY A 881 87.73 17.67 -63.74
CA GLY A 881 87.19 18.98 -64.15
C GLY A 881 85.66 18.98 -64.40
N ILE A 882 84.88 18.66 -63.37
CA ILE A 882 83.44 18.36 -63.44
C ILE A 882 82.58 19.49 -62.87
N ARG A 883 83.16 20.48 -62.16
CA ARG A 883 82.42 21.69 -61.72
C ARG A 883 81.77 22.42 -62.91
N PHE A 884 82.46 22.53 -64.04
CA PHE A 884 81.87 23.10 -65.26
C PHE A 884 80.83 22.17 -65.89
N LYS A 885 81.05 20.85 -65.94
CA LYS A 885 80.10 19.89 -66.53
C LYS A 885 78.80 19.71 -65.75
N ILE A 886 78.78 19.92 -64.43
CA ILE A 886 77.54 19.86 -63.63
C ILE A 886 76.76 21.14 -63.75
N TRP A 887 77.41 22.31 -63.73
CA TRP A 887 76.73 23.55 -64.14
C TRP A 887 76.25 23.47 -65.59
N TRP A 888 76.98 22.79 -66.49
CA TRP A 888 76.54 22.52 -67.86
C TRP A 888 75.40 21.52 -67.95
N VAL A 889 75.35 20.48 -67.10
CA VAL A 889 74.24 19.49 -67.04
C VAL A 889 73.01 20.09 -66.37
N VAL A 890 73.18 20.92 -65.35
CA VAL A 890 72.12 21.72 -64.72
C VAL A 890 71.61 22.77 -65.70
N ALA A 891 72.49 23.45 -66.44
CA ALA A 891 72.09 24.34 -67.54
C ALA A 891 71.43 23.56 -68.68
N ARG A 892 71.90 22.36 -69.07
CA ARG A 892 71.24 21.51 -70.08
C ARG A 892 69.92 20.93 -69.60
N LEU A 893 69.72 20.73 -68.30
CA LEU A 893 68.46 20.30 -67.69
C LEU A 893 67.47 21.46 -67.52
N LEU A 894 67.97 22.68 -67.24
CA LEU A 894 67.19 23.92 -67.17
C LEU A 894 66.88 24.52 -68.57
N LEU A 895 67.71 24.26 -69.59
CA LEU A 895 67.56 24.77 -70.96
C LEU A 895 67.27 23.68 -72.00
N CYS A 896 66.95 22.43 -71.62
CA CYS A 896 66.68 21.38 -72.62
C CYS A 896 65.38 21.68 -73.37
N PRO A 897 65.42 21.95 -74.69
CA PRO A 897 64.22 22.08 -75.49
C PRO A 897 63.46 20.75 -75.60
N VAL A 898 64.07 19.62 -75.22
CA VAL A 898 63.53 18.26 -75.37
C VAL A 898 62.44 17.95 -74.34
N LEU A 899 62.50 18.54 -73.14
CA LEU A 899 61.40 18.47 -72.17
C LEU A 899 60.19 19.28 -72.64
N LEU A 900 60.40 20.42 -73.32
CA LEU A 900 59.32 21.17 -73.97
C LEU A 900 58.81 20.49 -75.26
N LEU A 901 59.68 19.90 -76.08
CA LEU A 901 59.32 19.27 -77.37
C LEU A 901 58.53 17.96 -77.21
N HIS A 902 58.76 17.19 -76.13
CA HIS A 902 57.93 16.01 -75.85
C HIS A 902 56.60 16.34 -75.16
N VAL A 903 56.54 17.44 -74.40
CA VAL A 903 55.26 17.99 -73.89
C VAL A 903 54.43 18.59 -75.03
N LEU A 904 55.07 19.22 -76.03
CA LEU A 904 54.44 19.72 -77.27
C LEU A 904 53.90 18.61 -78.20
N SER A 905 54.35 17.36 -78.07
CA SER A 905 53.81 16.23 -78.84
C SER A 905 52.49 15.68 -78.26
N ILE A 906 52.07 16.14 -77.09
CA ILE A 906 50.94 15.59 -76.33
C ILE A 906 49.82 16.64 -76.15
N TYR A 907 50.11 17.94 -76.31
CA TYR A 907 49.16 19.05 -76.16
C TYR A 907 49.01 19.91 -77.43
N PRO A 908 47.82 20.00 -78.04
CA PRO A 908 47.49 21.02 -79.04
C PRO A 908 46.68 22.15 -78.37
N SER A 909 47.31 23.01 -77.57
CA SER A 909 46.65 24.24 -77.07
C SER A 909 47.61 25.43 -77.02
N SER A 910 47.04 26.62 -77.21
CA SER A 910 47.59 27.79 -77.92
C SER A 910 48.63 28.65 -77.17
N VAL A 911 49.18 28.21 -76.04
CA VAL A 911 49.95 29.10 -75.14
C VAL A 911 51.46 29.12 -75.44
N CYS A 912 51.98 28.20 -76.26
CA CYS A 912 53.43 28.05 -76.44
C CYS A 912 54.16 29.09 -77.33
N PHE A 913 53.48 30.12 -77.85
CA PHE A 913 54.09 31.02 -78.85
C PHE A 913 54.94 32.18 -78.27
N PHE A 914 54.89 32.46 -76.96
CA PHE A 914 55.56 33.64 -76.39
C PHE A 914 57.03 33.44 -75.95
N PHE A 915 57.54 32.21 -75.89
CA PHE A 915 58.88 31.92 -75.34
C PHE A 915 60.03 31.80 -76.36
N LEU A 916 59.76 31.96 -77.67
CA LEU A 916 60.75 31.63 -78.72
C LEU A 916 61.69 32.76 -79.17
N SER A 917 61.57 33.98 -78.66
CA SER A 917 62.30 35.13 -79.25
C SER A 917 63.72 35.44 -78.73
N PRO A 918 64.15 35.11 -77.49
CA PRO A 918 65.51 35.46 -77.03
C PRO A 918 66.60 34.41 -77.32
N CYS A 919 66.26 33.14 -77.58
CA CYS A 919 67.24 32.04 -77.57
C CYS A 919 68.11 31.89 -78.83
N ARG A 920 67.94 32.74 -79.85
CA ARG A 920 68.69 32.64 -81.13
C ARG A 920 70.12 33.19 -81.10
N TRP A 921 70.55 33.83 -80.00
CA TRP A 921 71.86 34.49 -79.93
C TRP A 921 72.99 33.65 -79.32
N PHE A 922 72.71 32.48 -78.73
CA PHE A 922 73.72 31.74 -77.93
C PHE A 922 74.25 30.44 -78.55
N LEU A 923 73.89 30.12 -79.80
CA LEU A 923 74.34 28.92 -80.53
C LEU A 923 75.40 29.27 -81.59
N SER A 924 76.62 29.61 -81.18
CA SER A 924 77.81 29.50 -82.04
C SER A 924 78.89 28.72 -81.31
N ASP A 925 79.08 27.47 -81.71
CA ASP A 925 80.20 26.59 -81.35
C ASP A 925 81.50 27.09 -82.00
N GLU A 926 82.06 28.18 -81.50
CA GLU A 926 83.45 28.57 -81.78
C GLU A 926 83.98 29.27 -80.54
N VAL A 927 84.74 28.54 -79.70
CA VAL A 927 85.88 28.99 -78.89
C VAL A 927 86.24 27.87 -77.90
N LEU A 928 87.35 27.20 -78.25
CA LEU A 928 88.37 26.55 -77.41
C LEU A 928 87.95 25.44 -76.41
N ASN A 929 88.55 24.24 -76.51
CA ASN A 929 89.88 23.88 -75.97
C ASN A 929 89.99 24.06 -74.45
#